data_AF-A0A1F3Y7G6-F1
#
_entry.id   AF-A0A1F3Y7G6-F1
#
_cell.length_a   1.000
_cell.length_b   1.000
_cell.length_c   1.000
_cell.angle_alpha   90.00
_cell.angle_beta   90.00
_cell.angle_gamma   90.00
#
_symmetry.space_group_name_H-M   'P 1'
#
loop_
_entity.id
_entity.type
_entity.pdbx_description
1 polymer ?
#
loop_
_entity_poly.entity_id
_entity_poly.type
_entity_poly.pdbx_seq_one_letter_code
_entity_poly.pdbx_strand_id
1 'polypeptide(L)'
;MPDHFREAHMPWQHPSILIVTLSLLATACSHSPPSKSAKIDTSLRFPGERHFGRITQLTTSGTNAEAYWSFDGDWLTFQHKGPDGTSPACDQIYIMRSDGSELRGISENIGRNTCAYFFPDNSRILFSSTRMDGPECPPRPNLSGGYVWPVYDSYQIYSLQVDGTDLRLFEPGAPRAYNAEATVCKDGSVVFTSDRDGDLELYRGRIDNLGTLTEVQRITWTPGYDGGAFFSQDCQQIVWRASRPRPGRELENYKTLLQRHLVRPDELEIWVANADGSHARQITRISAASFAPYFSPDGTRVIFSSNPRDPKGRKFDLYMIRVNGTGLERITYSDTFDSFPMFSPDGKYLAFSSNRNARRPHETNVFIAEWLNLPQTTSASSADRFAALVQRLTASVSEPENPPKKLITDEFSSAGLRDFSELFPKHKNAPLSLGVLGEGCRNTAAVVIAAKVEQDDFSGIAGIIESARILSAGLIAQKTKARPTCYIFAGIHSSKTSLSPFSTLNPALKELPFRPKAILMLERLAEMENNQLAVSGFSATKEWRKLLNLTCIQQRLTCPGSTQEDSSLDPKTEYVDGTPVLRFATVFESTGEKQKKRLTPENMNITGALQAIDAVTAIASRAAPKTVRHRNKTALPFGQRSHTR
;
A
#
# COMPACT_ATOMS: atom_id res chain seq x y z
N MET A 1 36.53 -71.14 -16.50
CA MET A 1 37.19 -72.17 -17.31
C MET A 1 36.36 -72.38 -18.57
N PRO A 2 37.00 -72.59 -19.73
CA PRO A 2 37.13 -71.56 -20.78
C PRO A 2 36.48 -72.08 -22.09
N ASP A 3 36.67 -71.64 -23.33
CA ASP A 3 37.67 -70.87 -24.08
C ASP A 3 37.04 -70.66 -25.47
N HIS A 4 37.45 -69.63 -26.22
CA HIS A 4 37.95 -69.86 -27.58
C HIS A 4 38.68 -68.61 -28.12
N PHE A 5 40.00 -68.81 -28.24
CA PHE A 5 41.05 -68.01 -28.85
C PHE A 5 41.07 -68.05 -30.39
N ARG A 6 41.66 -67.01 -31.00
CA ARG A 6 42.80 -67.05 -31.97
C ARG A 6 43.07 -65.60 -32.47
N GLU A 7 44.15 -64.92 -32.05
CA GLU A 7 45.55 -64.92 -32.59
C GLU A 7 45.65 -64.63 -34.10
N ALA A 8 46.58 -63.85 -34.66
CA ALA A 8 47.66 -62.96 -34.22
C ALA A 8 48.24 -62.30 -35.50
N HIS A 9 48.97 -61.18 -35.39
CA HIS A 9 50.31 -60.99 -36.00
C HIS A 9 50.75 -59.51 -35.95
N MET A 10 51.95 -59.32 -35.40
CA MET A 10 52.78 -58.11 -35.45
C MET A 10 54.22 -58.60 -35.65
N PRO A 11 55.07 -57.88 -36.40
CA PRO A 11 56.51 -57.95 -36.18
C PRO A 11 57.15 -56.58 -35.89
N TRP A 12 58.21 -56.67 -35.09
CA TRP A 12 59.22 -55.72 -34.60
C TRP A 12 60.10 -55.17 -35.75
N GLN A 13 61.00 -54.16 -35.68
CA GLN A 13 61.45 -53.04 -34.83
C GLN A 13 62.49 -52.28 -35.73
N HIS A 14 62.65 -50.95 -35.68
CA HIS A 14 63.79 -50.22 -35.05
C HIS A 14 63.81 -48.73 -35.51
N PRO A 15 64.58 -47.85 -34.83
CA PRO A 15 64.12 -46.52 -34.43
C PRO A 15 64.56 -45.39 -35.37
N SER A 16 63.81 -44.29 -35.36
CA SER A 16 64.26 -43.00 -35.89
C SER A 16 64.22 -41.97 -34.78
N ILE A 17 65.40 -41.43 -34.47
CA ILE A 17 65.60 -40.25 -33.63
C ILE A 17 64.95 -39.08 -34.36
N LEU A 18 63.94 -38.43 -33.75
CA LEU A 18 63.44 -37.15 -34.22
C LEU A 18 63.49 -36.13 -33.09
N ILE A 19 64.17 -35.03 -33.41
CA ILE A 19 64.45 -33.85 -32.59
C ILE A 19 63.14 -33.21 -32.14
N VAL A 20 62.99 -32.98 -30.84
CA VAL A 20 61.89 -32.21 -30.25
C VAL A 20 62.10 -30.73 -30.58
N THR A 21 61.36 -30.21 -31.55
CA THR A 21 61.15 -28.76 -31.73
C THR A 21 59.90 -28.35 -30.96
N LEU A 22 60.11 -27.72 -29.81
CA LEU A 22 59.07 -27.12 -28.97
C LEU A 22 58.41 -25.96 -29.74
N SER A 23 57.26 -26.21 -30.35
CA SER A 23 56.48 -25.19 -31.04
C SER A 23 55.48 -24.59 -30.04
N LEU A 24 55.75 -23.37 -29.57
CA LEU A 24 54.77 -22.56 -28.85
C LEU A 24 53.60 -22.25 -29.80
N LEU A 25 52.49 -22.98 -29.65
CA LEU A 25 51.21 -22.58 -30.21
C LEU A 25 50.62 -21.51 -29.29
N ALA A 26 50.80 -20.24 -29.68
CA ALA A 26 50.00 -19.15 -29.19
C ALA A 26 48.55 -19.37 -29.65
N THR A 27 47.71 -19.90 -28.77
CA THR A 27 46.25 -19.84 -28.93
C THR A 27 45.85 -18.37 -28.79
N ALA A 28 45.67 -17.71 -29.93
CA ALA A 28 45.02 -16.42 -30.00
C ALA A 28 43.63 -16.56 -29.37
N CYS A 29 43.42 -15.96 -28.20
CA CYS A 29 42.09 -15.77 -27.65
C CYS A 29 41.30 -14.88 -28.62
N SER A 30 40.48 -15.49 -29.47
CA SER A 30 39.38 -14.79 -30.13
C SER A 30 38.36 -14.42 -29.06
N HIS A 31 38.62 -13.32 -28.35
CA HIS A 31 37.61 -12.60 -27.60
C HIS A 31 36.62 -12.06 -28.62
N SER A 32 35.55 -12.81 -28.86
CA SER A 32 34.34 -12.24 -29.43
C SER A 32 33.99 -11.01 -28.58
N PRO A 33 33.88 -9.81 -29.16
CA PRO A 33 33.43 -8.65 -28.41
C PRO A 33 32.06 -8.99 -27.80
N PRO A 34 31.74 -8.50 -26.59
CA PRO A 34 30.45 -8.74 -25.97
C PRO A 34 29.38 -8.41 -27.00
N SER A 35 28.50 -9.37 -27.27
CA SER A 35 27.43 -9.19 -28.25
C SER A 35 26.72 -7.89 -27.91
N LYS A 36 26.62 -6.99 -28.91
CA LYS A 36 25.90 -5.72 -28.80
C LYS A 36 24.63 -5.95 -27.99
N SER A 37 24.50 -5.22 -26.87
CA SER A 37 23.34 -5.22 -25.99
C SER A 37 22.06 -5.42 -26.80
N ALA A 38 21.42 -6.59 -26.65
CA ALA A 38 20.09 -6.79 -27.20
C ALA A 38 19.24 -5.61 -26.70
N LYS A 39 18.71 -4.80 -27.63
CA LYS A 39 17.81 -3.71 -27.25
C LYS A 39 16.68 -4.35 -26.44
N ILE A 40 16.58 -3.98 -25.17
CA ILE A 40 15.48 -4.41 -24.30
C ILE A 40 14.21 -3.97 -25.03
N ASP A 41 13.34 -4.92 -25.35
CA ASP A 41 12.02 -4.60 -25.86
C ASP A 41 11.25 -3.86 -24.77
N THR A 42 11.16 -2.55 -24.90
CA THR A 42 10.48 -1.68 -23.94
C THR A 42 8.97 -1.61 -24.18
N SER A 43 8.42 -2.33 -25.18
CA SER A 43 7.00 -2.22 -25.55
C SER A 43 6.04 -2.65 -24.44
N LEU A 44 6.46 -3.55 -23.54
CA LEU A 44 5.66 -4.05 -22.42
C LEU A 44 5.79 -3.23 -21.13
N ARG A 45 6.70 -2.25 -21.10
CA ARG A 45 6.99 -1.42 -19.92
C ARG A 45 6.35 -0.04 -20.07
N PHE A 46 5.69 0.41 -19.02
CA PHE A 46 5.04 1.72 -18.97
C PHE A 46 5.92 2.78 -18.29
N PRO A 47 5.81 4.07 -18.68
CA PRO A 47 6.47 5.16 -17.96
C PRO A 47 6.09 5.16 -16.47
N GLY A 48 7.11 5.21 -15.60
CA GLY A 48 6.93 5.15 -14.14
C GLY A 48 7.23 3.79 -13.51
N GLU A 49 7.22 2.69 -14.29
CA GLU A 49 7.60 1.34 -13.83
C GLU A 49 9.12 1.27 -13.62
N ARG A 50 9.61 1.85 -12.52
CA ARG A 50 11.05 2.03 -12.24
C ARG A 50 11.74 0.76 -11.74
N HIS A 51 10.97 -0.18 -11.21
CA HIS A 51 11.46 -1.47 -10.70
C HIS A 51 11.52 -2.57 -11.76
N PHE A 52 11.00 -2.35 -12.97
CA PHE A 52 10.99 -3.36 -14.03
C PHE A 52 12.15 -3.17 -15.01
N GLY A 53 12.96 -4.21 -15.15
CA GLY A 53 13.94 -4.39 -16.22
C GLY A 53 13.27 -4.98 -17.46
N ARG A 54 13.84 -6.07 -18.01
CA ARG A 54 13.22 -6.81 -19.11
C ARG A 54 11.92 -7.49 -18.65
N ILE A 55 10.86 -7.41 -19.47
CA ILE A 55 9.58 -8.08 -19.22
C ILE A 55 9.34 -9.12 -20.32
N THR A 56 8.92 -10.33 -19.92
CA THR A 56 8.57 -11.43 -20.81
C THR A 56 7.12 -11.82 -20.59
N GLN A 57 6.33 -11.91 -21.66
CA GLN A 57 4.96 -12.45 -21.63
C GLN A 57 5.01 -13.95 -21.91
N LEU A 58 4.50 -14.78 -20.98
CA LEU A 58 4.56 -16.24 -21.08
C LEU A 58 3.30 -16.87 -21.68
N THR A 59 2.14 -16.26 -21.47
CA THR A 59 0.86 -16.75 -22.04
C THR A 59 0.23 -15.70 -22.97
N THR A 60 -0.61 -16.15 -23.91
CA THR A 60 -1.20 -15.28 -24.95
C THR A 60 -2.70 -15.55 -25.21
N SER A 61 -3.34 -16.28 -24.30
CA SER A 61 -4.74 -16.65 -24.43
C SER A 61 -5.36 -17.04 -23.10
N GLY A 62 -6.69 -16.95 -23.05
CA GLY A 62 -7.49 -17.31 -21.88
C GLY A 62 -7.39 -16.29 -20.77
N THR A 63 -7.85 -16.70 -19.59
CA THR A 63 -7.74 -15.91 -18.37
C THR A 63 -6.82 -16.68 -17.43
N ASN A 64 -5.62 -16.14 -17.22
CA ASN A 64 -4.59 -16.71 -16.35
C ASN A 64 -4.48 -15.87 -15.07
N ALA A 65 -4.17 -16.51 -13.95
CA ALA A 65 -3.94 -15.83 -12.68
C ALA A 65 -2.99 -16.64 -11.78
N GLU A 66 -2.55 -16.04 -10.68
CA GLU A 66 -1.88 -16.75 -9.57
C GLU A 66 -0.65 -17.57 -10.02
N ALA A 67 0.23 -16.96 -10.81
CA ALA A 67 1.49 -17.59 -11.21
C ALA A 67 2.49 -17.57 -10.06
N TYR A 68 2.74 -18.74 -9.46
CA TYR A 68 3.60 -18.90 -8.29
C TYR A 68 4.81 -19.79 -8.59
N TRP A 69 5.96 -19.36 -8.08
CA TRP A 69 7.25 -20.02 -8.27
C TRP A 69 7.39 -21.31 -7.46
N SER A 70 8.06 -22.30 -8.05
CA SER A 70 8.70 -23.38 -7.29
C SER A 70 9.82 -22.84 -6.40
N PHE A 71 10.19 -23.59 -5.37
CA PHE A 71 11.22 -23.18 -4.40
C PHE A 71 12.63 -23.08 -5.00
N ASP A 72 12.89 -23.77 -6.11
CA ASP A 72 14.14 -23.64 -6.89
C ASP A 72 14.09 -22.48 -7.92
N GLY A 73 12.91 -21.93 -8.22
CA GLY A 73 12.72 -20.86 -9.18
C GLY A 73 12.67 -21.33 -10.65
N ASP A 74 12.62 -22.63 -10.92
CA ASP A 74 12.63 -23.16 -12.29
C ASP A 74 11.24 -23.29 -12.92
N TRP A 75 10.20 -23.39 -12.10
CA TRP A 75 8.83 -23.65 -12.52
C TRP A 75 7.85 -22.61 -12.00
N LEU A 76 6.76 -22.45 -12.73
CA LEU A 76 5.57 -21.72 -12.32
C LEU A 76 4.38 -22.66 -12.32
N THR A 77 3.57 -22.60 -11.26
CA THR A 77 2.19 -23.10 -11.25
C THR A 77 1.24 -21.92 -11.40
N PHE A 78 0.12 -22.08 -12.10
CA PHE A 78 -0.85 -21.01 -12.29
C PHE A 78 -2.22 -21.56 -12.64
N GLN A 79 -3.26 -20.76 -12.44
CA GLN A 79 -4.60 -21.11 -12.88
C GLN A 79 -4.88 -20.58 -14.29
N HIS A 80 -5.54 -21.40 -15.11
CA HIS A 80 -5.93 -21.08 -16.47
C HIS A 80 -7.39 -21.42 -16.69
N LYS A 81 -8.11 -20.49 -17.31
CA LYS A 81 -9.43 -20.72 -17.90
C LYS A 81 -9.36 -20.41 -19.40
N GLY A 82 -9.99 -21.27 -20.21
CA GLY A 82 -10.11 -21.05 -21.64
C GLY A 82 -10.87 -19.74 -21.96
N PRO A 83 -10.64 -19.14 -23.14
CA PRO A 83 -11.49 -18.07 -23.66
C PRO A 83 -12.98 -18.40 -23.58
N ASP A 84 -13.85 -17.39 -23.55
CA ASP A 84 -15.29 -17.59 -23.35
C ASP A 84 -15.89 -18.66 -24.29
N GLY A 85 -16.57 -19.64 -23.69
CA GLY A 85 -17.19 -20.77 -24.39
C GLY A 85 -16.23 -21.89 -24.80
N THR A 86 -14.95 -21.82 -24.42
CA THR A 86 -13.95 -22.85 -24.75
C THR A 86 -13.50 -23.62 -23.50
N SER A 87 -12.83 -24.76 -23.72
CA SER A 87 -12.22 -25.56 -22.65
C SER A 87 -10.84 -24.99 -22.26
N PRO A 88 -10.47 -24.99 -20.97
CA PRO A 88 -11.29 -25.39 -19.83
C PRO A 88 -12.35 -24.34 -19.47
N ALA A 89 -13.55 -24.80 -19.12
CA ALA A 89 -14.72 -23.93 -18.90
C ALA A 89 -14.63 -23.10 -17.59
N CYS A 90 -13.82 -23.54 -16.63
CA CYS A 90 -13.48 -22.85 -15.39
C CYS A 90 -11.99 -23.03 -15.08
N ASP A 91 -11.51 -22.35 -14.03
CA ASP A 91 -10.09 -22.38 -13.64
C ASP A 91 -9.58 -23.82 -13.43
N GLN A 92 -8.45 -24.12 -14.05
CA GLN A 92 -7.69 -25.36 -13.94
C GLN A 92 -6.24 -25.04 -13.65
N ILE A 93 -5.51 -25.98 -13.04
CA ILE A 93 -4.10 -25.78 -12.68
C ILE A 93 -3.20 -26.23 -13.81
N TYR A 94 -2.28 -25.36 -14.19
CA TYR A 94 -1.23 -25.58 -15.17
C TYR A 94 0.14 -25.34 -14.54
N ILE A 95 1.15 -25.96 -15.12
CA ILE A 95 2.55 -25.70 -14.83
C ILE A 95 3.34 -25.43 -16.10
N MET A 96 4.41 -24.64 -15.98
CA MET A 96 5.37 -24.38 -17.03
C MET A 96 6.74 -24.05 -16.44
N ARG A 97 7.79 -24.18 -17.25
CA ARG A 97 9.10 -23.63 -16.91
C ARG A 97 9.04 -22.10 -16.85
N SER A 98 9.96 -21.49 -16.10
CA SER A 98 10.05 -20.03 -15.98
C SER A 98 10.38 -19.31 -17.31
N ASP A 99 10.85 -20.02 -18.33
CA ASP A 99 11.02 -19.49 -19.69
C ASP A 99 9.77 -19.64 -20.58
N GLY A 100 8.68 -20.22 -20.05
CA GLY A 100 7.42 -20.48 -20.75
C GLY A 100 7.35 -21.82 -21.49
N SER A 101 8.42 -22.62 -21.47
CA SER A 101 8.42 -23.96 -22.06
C SER A 101 7.73 -24.99 -21.18
N GLU A 102 7.52 -26.20 -21.70
CA GLU A 102 6.92 -27.35 -20.99
C GLU A 102 5.53 -27.08 -20.37
N LEU A 103 4.75 -26.17 -20.94
CA LEU A 103 3.39 -25.85 -20.49
C LEU A 103 2.46 -27.08 -20.55
N ARG A 104 1.86 -27.44 -19.41
CA ARG A 104 0.88 -28.54 -19.31
C ARG A 104 -0.13 -28.33 -18.18
N GLY A 105 -1.36 -28.84 -18.37
CA GLY A 105 -2.39 -28.88 -17.33
C GLY A 105 -2.26 -30.12 -16.43
N ILE A 106 -2.56 -29.98 -15.14
CA ILE A 106 -2.37 -31.04 -14.13
C ILE A 106 -3.62 -31.39 -13.31
N SER A 107 -4.74 -30.67 -13.48
CA SER A 107 -5.97 -30.87 -12.67
C SER A 107 -7.13 -31.59 -13.38
N GLU A 108 -6.86 -32.20 -14.55
CA GLU A 108 -7.77 -33.10 -15.29
C GLU A 108 -9.11 -32.51 -15.76
N ASN A 109 -9.31 -31.18 -15.70
CA ASN A 109 -10.59 -30.53 -16.05
C ASN A 109 -11.77 -30.98 -15.17
N ILE A 110 -11.52 -31.40 -13.93
CA ILE A 110 -12.55 -31.83 -12.98
C ILE A 110 -12.78 -30.74 -11.93
N GLY A 111 -14.01 -30.24 -11.87
CA GLY A 111 -14.40 -29.15 -10.97
C GLY A 111 -13.67 -27.85 -11.29
N ARG A 112 -13.79 -26.85 -10.40
CA ARG A 112 -12.98 -25.63 -10.45
C ARG A 112 -11.77 -25.78 -9.56
N ASN A 113 -10.60 -25.37 -10.05
CA ASN A 113 -9.32 -25.51 -9.37
C ASN A 113 -8.57 -24.18 -9.31
N THR A 114 -8.13 -23.76 -8.12
CA THR A 114 -7.48 -22.47 -7.88
C THR A 114 -6.36 -22.57 -6.84
N CYS A 115 -5.59 -21.50 -6.67
CA CYS A 115 -4.63 -21.32 -5.57
C CYS A 115 -3.64 -22.48 -5.44
N ALA A 116 -2.98 -22.83 -6.56
CA ALA A 116 -2.01 -23.92 -6.56
C ALA A 116 -0.66 -23.46 -6.01
N TYR A 117 0.03 -24.27 -5.22
CA TYR A 117 1.32 -23.90 -4.61
C TYR A 117 2.26 -25.11 -4.50
N PHE A 118 3.56 -24.92 -4.68
CA PHE A 118 4.55 -26.00 -4.60
C PHE A 118 4.81 -26.44 -3.16
N PHE A 119 5.20 -27.71 -3.00
CA PHE A 119 5.79 -28.22 -1.77
C PHE A 119 7.28 -27.84 -1.71
N PRO A 120 7.90 -27.77 -0.51
CA PRO A 120 9.29 -27.31 -0.34
C PRO A 120 10.34 -28.05 -1.17
N ASP A 121 10.10 -29.33 -1.45
CA ASP A 121 10.98 -30.20 -2.23
C ASP A 121 10.67 -30.17 -3.75
N ASN A 122 9.71 -29.35 -4.17
CA ASN A 122 9.20 -29.25 -5.54
C ASN A 122 8.65 -30.57 -6.12
N SER A 123 8.39 -31.59 -5.30
CA SER A 123 7.86 -32.88 -5.77
C SER A 123 6.36 -32.82 -6.02
N ARG A 124 5.65 -32.03 -5.20
CA ARG A 124 4.20 -31.93 -5.18
C ARG A 124 3.69 -30.50 -5.32
N ILE A 125 2.43 -30.40 -5.75
CA ILE A 125 1.66 -29.17 -5.83
C ILE A 125 0.36 -29.39 -5.05
N LEU A 126 0.06 -28.49 -4.11
CA LEU A 126 -1.29 -28.38 -3.55
C LEU A 126 -2.15 -27.46 -4.42
N PHE A 127 -3.46 -27.62 -4.37
CA PHE A 127 -4.42 -26.71 -4.98
C PHE A 127 -5.81 -26.90 -4.34
N SER A 128 -6.66 -25.90 -4.46
CA SER A 128 -8.04 -25.95 -3.99
C SER A 128 -8.93 -26.44 -5.11
N SER A 129 -9.86 -27.36 -4.85
CA SER A 129 -10.74 -27.93 -5.88
C SER A 129 -12.16 -28.17 -5.39
N THR A 130 -13.15 -27.91 -6.26
CA THR A 130 -14.55 -28.32 -6.05
C THR A 130 -14.85 -29.73 -6.54
N ARG A 131 -13.83 -30.53 -6.93
CA ARG A 131 -14.01 -31.87 -7.51
C ARG A 131 -14.81 -32.85 -6.66
N MET A 132 -14.93 -32.59 -5.35
CA MET A 132 -15.78 -33.38 -4.45
C MET A 132 -17.26 -33.39 -4.89
N ASP A 133 -17.75 -32.33 -5.52
CA ASP A 133 -19.13 -32.23 -6.01
C ASP A 133 -19.31 -32.78 -7.44
N GLY A 134 -18.21 -33.15 -8.10
CA GLY A 134 -18.22 -33.71 -9.45
C GLY A 134 -17.33 -32.96 -10.46
N PRO A 135 -17.36 -33.38 -11.74
CA PRO A 135 -16.49 -32.84 -12.78
C PRO A 135 -16.93 -31.46 -13.28
N GLU A 136 -18.17 -31.06 -13.06
CA GLU A 136 -18.73 -29.84 -13.61
C GLU A 136 -18.21 -28.58 -12.93
N CYS A 137 -18.15 -27.48 -13.69
CA CYS A 137 -17.84 -26.17 -13.12
C CYS A 137 -18.99 -25.71 -12.21
N PRO A 138 -18.68 -25.20 -11.01
CA PRO A 138 -19.70 -24.73 -10.09
C PRO A 138 -20.45 -23.52 -10.67
N PRO A 139 -21.74 -23.35 -10.35
CA PRO A 139 -22.56 -22.29 -10.91
C PRO A 139 -22.03 -20.92 -10.53
N ARG A 140 -22.10 -19.97 -11.48
CA ARG A 140 -21.71 -18.58 -11.21
C ARG A 140 -22.72 -17.94 -10.25
N PRO A 141 -22.28 -17.06 -9.33
CA PRO A 141 -23.19 -16.36 -8.44
C PRO A 141 -24.08 -15.38 -9.21
N ASN A 142 -25.28 -15.13 -8.69
CA ASN A 142 -26.17 -14.11 -9.23
C ASN A 142 -25.64 -12.70 -8.91
N LEU A 143 -25.34 -11.92 -9.95
CA LEU A 143 -24.74 -10.59 -9.84
C LEU A 143 -25.76 -9.44 -9.76
N SER A 144 -27.07 -9.72 -9.64
CA SER A 144 -28.11 -8.68 -9.52
C SER A 144 -27.93 -7.79 -8.28
N GLY A 145 -27.30 -8.32 -7.22
CA GLY A 145 -26.94 -7.60 -5.99
C GLY A 145 -25.55 -6.94 -6.01
N GLY A 146 -24.91 -6.85 -7.18
CA GLY A 146 -23.56 -6.34 -7.36
C GLY A 146 -22.49 -7.44 -7.46
N TYR A 147 -21.23 -7.02 -7.54
CA TYR A 147 -20.10 -7.92 -7.66
C TYR A 147 -19.82 -8.64 -6.33
N VAL A 148 -19.74 -9.97 -6.37
CA VAL A 148 -19.50 -10.86 -5.23
C VAL A 148 -18.61 -12.03 -5.66
N TRP A 149 -17.90 -12.60 -4.70
CA TRP A 149 -17.14 -13.83 -4.89
C TRP A 149 -17.87 -15.02 -4.27
N PRO A 150 -17.94 -16.16 -4.97
CA PRO A 150 -18.49 -17.38 -4.41
C PRO A 150 -17.49 -18.05 -3.47
N VAL A 151 -18.01 -18.55 -2.35
CA VAL A 151 -17.28 -19.25 -1.28
C VAL A 151 -17.85 -20.67 -1.21
N TYR A 152 -17.60 -21.47 -2.25
CA TYR A 152 -18.22 -22.79 -2.39
C TYR A 152 -17.78 -23.71 -1.24
N ASP A 153 -18.74 -24.27 -0.51
CA ASP A 153 -18.52 -25.21 0.60
C ASP A 153 -17.94 -26.56 0.18
N SER A 154 -17.85 -26.80 -1.14
CA SER A 154 -17.21 -27.97 -1.75
C SER A 154 -15.75 -27.78 -2.09
N TYR A 155 -15.19 -26.59 -1.89
CA TYR A 155 -13.76 -26.42 -2.02
C TYR A 155 -13.04 -27.25 -0.95
N GLN A 156 -12.20 -28.16 -1.41
CA GLN A 156 -11.28 -28.92 -0.57
C GLN A 156 -9.88 -28.79 -1.14
N ILE A 157 -8.87 -28.93 -0.28
CA ILE A 157 -7.47 -28.85 -0.70
C ILE A 157 -7.01 -30.25 -1.10
N TYR A 158 -6.40 -30.35 -2.27
CA TYR A 158 -5.79 -31.56 -2.78
C TYR A 158 -4.32 -31.32 -3.04
N SER A 159 -3.56 -32.40 -3.15
CA SER A 159 -2.18 -32.34 -3.62
C SER A 159 -1.86 -33.50 -4.56
N LEU A 160 -1.02 -33.26 -5.55
CA LEU A 160 -0.57 -34.24 -6.54
C LEU A 160 0.92 -34.06 -6.82
N GLN A 161 1.55 -35.06 -7.44
CA GLN A 161 2.93 -34.96 -7.92
C GLN A 161 3.01 -34.02 -9.13
N VAL A 162 4.15 -33.35 -9.35
CA VAL A 162 4.32 -32.38 -10.47
C VAL A 162 4.08 -32.94 -11.89
N ASP A 163 3.99 -34.25 -12.04
CA ASP A 163 3.61 -34.92 -13.29
C ASP A 163 2.09 -35.13 -13.45
N GLY A 164 1.29 -34.72 -12.46
CA GLY A 164 -0.17 -34.90 -12.43
C GLY A 164 -0.64 -36.16 -11.71
N THR A 165 0.26 -37.03 -11.23
CA THR A 165 -0.09 -38.32 -10.63
C THR A 165 -0.28 -38.26 -9.12
N ASP A 166 -0.77 -39.37 -8.53
CA ASP A 166 -0.87 -39.56 -7.07
C ASP A 166 -1.65 -38.43 -6.37
N LEU A 167 -2.82 -38.08 -6.91
CA LEU A 167 -3.73 -37.12 -6.29
C LEU A 167 -4.21 -37.62 -4.92
N ARG A 168 -4.10 -36.76 -3.91
CA ARG A 168 -4.53 -37.01 -2.53
C ARG A 168 -5.34 -35.85 -1.98
N LEU A 169 -6.27 -36.14 -1.08
CA LEU A 169 -6.89 -35.12 -0.24
C LEU A 169 -5.84 -34.64 0.78
N PHE A 170 -5.69 -33.31 0.90
CA PHE A 170 -4.65 -32.71 1.74
C PHE A 170 -4.92 -32.86 3.24
N GLU A 171 -6.19 -32.71 3.64
CA GLU A 171 -6.67 -32.85 5.01
C GLU A 171 -7.72 -33.97 5.05
N PRO A 172 -7.32 -35.23 5.31
CA PRO A 172 -8.25 -36.33 5.50
C PRO A 172 -9.23 -36.04 6.64
N GLY A 173 -10.53 -36.09 6.35
CA GLY A 173 -11.58 -35.78 7.33
C GLY A 173 -11.90 -34.29 7.49
N ALA A 174 -11.39 -33.42 6.62
CA ALA A 174 -11.80 -32.02 6.57
C ALA A 174 -13.33 -31.89 6.52
N PRO A 175 -13.92 -30.93 7.26
CA PRO A 175 -15.36 -30.67 7.17
C PRO A 175 -15.72 -30.14 5.79
N ARG A 176 -16.98 -30.36 5.39
CA ARG A 176 -17.56 -29.65 4.25
C ARG A 176 -17.70 -28.18 4.60
N ALA A 177 -16.81 -27.41 4.04
CA ALA A 177 -16.55 -26.00 4.28
C ALA A 177 -15.77 -25.49 3.06
N TYR A 178 -15.74 -24.19 2.85
CA TYR A 178 -14.75 -23.61 1.97
C TYR A 178 -13.37 -23.88 2.57
N ASN A 179 -12.57 -24.77 1.99
CA ASN A 179 -11.17 -25.01 2.37
C ASN A 179 -10.31 -24.71 1.15
N ALA A 180 -9.64 -23.57 1.14
CA ALA A 180 -8.92 -23.10 -0.04
C ALA A 180 -7.78 -22.14 0.30
N GLU A 181 -7.16 -21.58 -0.74
CA GLU A 181 -6.18 -20.48 -0.65
C GLU A 181 -4.94 -20.86 0.18
N ALA A 182 -4.58 -22.14 0.14
CA ALA A 182 -3.47 -22.69 0.91
C ALA A 182 -2.12 -22.29 0.31
N THR A 183 -1.14 -22.05 1.18
CA THR A 183 0.25 -21.83 0.81
C THR A 183 1.18 -22.56 1.78
N VAL A 184 2.38 -22.93 1.31
CA VAL A 184 3.37 -23.70 2.08
C VAL A 184 4.63 -22.88 2.28
N CYS A 185 5.24 -22.96 3.46
CA CYS A 185 6.58 -22.44 3.69
C CYS A 185 7.64 -23.54 3.60
N LYS A 186 8.90 -23.16 3.39
CA LYS A 186 10.03 -24.10 3.23
C LYS A 186 10.26 -25.04 4.42
N ASP A 187 9.72 -24.72 5.59
CA ASP A 187 9.80 -25.55 6.78
C ASP A 187 8.65 -26.59 6.89
N GLY A 188 7.76 -26.63 5.89
CA GLY A 188 6.57 -27.48 5.89
C GLY A 188 5.39 -26.90 6.66
N SER A 189 5.46 -25.66 7.15
CA SER A 189 4.29 -24.93 7.67
C SER A 189 3.31 -24.66 6.53
N VAL A 190 2.02 -24.75 6.82
CA VAL A 190 0.95 -24.43 5.87
C VAL A 190 0.00 -23.41 6.49
N VAL A 191 -0.48 -22.46 5.70
CA VAL A 191 -1.58 -21.57 6.04
C VAL A 191 -2.65 -21.66 4.96
N PHE A 192 -3.92 -21.64 5.33
CA PHE A 192 -5.04 -21.71 4.40
C PHE A 192 -6.26 -21.00 4.97
N THR A 193 -7.25 -20.72 4.12
CA THR A 193 -8.50 -20.07 4.50
C THR A 193 -9.61 -21.10 4.64
N SER A 194 -10.41 -20.99 5.71
CA SER A 194 -11.60 -21.80 5.86
C SER A 194 -12.76 -21.10 6.56
N ASP A 195 -14.00 -21.46 6.19
CA ASP A 195 -15.22 -21.05 6.91
C ASP A 195 -15.75 -22.11 7.89
N ARG A 196 -14.95 -23.12 8.22
CA ARG A 196 -15.33 -24.26 9.08
C ARG A 196 -15.85 -23.88 10.47
N ASP A 197 -15.50 -22.69 10.98
CA ASP A 197 -15.96 -22.16 12.27
C ASP A 197 -16.97 -21.00 12.11
N GLY A 198 -17.64 -20.90 10.96
CA GLY A 198 -18.73 -19.97 10.69
C GLY A 198 -18.33 -18.56 10.23
N ASP A 199 -17.03 -18.31 10.09
CA ASP A 199 -16.47 -17.12 9.44
C ASP A 199 -15.23 -17.50 8.63
N LEU A 200 -14.86 -16.71 7.62
CA LEU A 200 -13.68 -16.95 6.78
C LEU A 200 -12.40 -16.55 7.51
N GLU A 201 -11.73 -17.55 8.03
CA GLU A 201 -10.58 -17.38 8.93
C GLU A 201 -9.35 -18.09 8.37
N LEU A 202 -8.17 -17.68 8.86
CA LEU A 202 -6.91 -18.36 8.57
C LEU A 202 -6.71 -19.51 9.55
N TYR A 203 -6.25 -20.62 9.00
CA TYR A 203 -5.83 -21.82 9.72
C TYR A 203 -4.39 -22.14 9.37
N ARG A 204 -3.65 -22.63 10.35
CA ARG A 204 -2.27 -23.06 10.21
C ARG A 204 -2.12 -24.53 10.58
N GLY A 205 -1.18 -25.19 9.91
CA GLY A 205 -0.78 -26.55 10.22
C GLY A 205 0.61 -26.89 9.71
N ARG A 206 0.91 -28.19 9.64
CA ARG A 206 2.14 -28.73 9.06
C ARG A 206 1.85 -29.90 8.14
N ILE A 207 2.67 -30.05 7.11
CA ILE A 207 2.70 -31.26 6.28
C ILE A 207 3.63 -32.32 6.87
N ASP A 208 3.19 -33.57 6.80
CA ASP A 208 4.07 -34.73 6.97
C ASP A 208 4.86 -35.04 5.69
N ASN A 209 5.67 -36.10 5.76
CA ASN A 209 6.48 -36.58 4.64
C ASN A 209 5.65 -37.13 3.46
N LEU A 210 4.36 -37.41 3.66
CA LEU A 210 3.44 -37.85 2.61
C LEU A 210 2.67 -36.68 1.99
N GLY A 211 2.88 -35.47 2.50
CA GLY A 211 2.22 -34.25 2.11
C GLY A 211 0.80 -34.07 2.65
N THR A 212 0.49 -34.76 3.75
CA THR A 212 -0.79 -34.71 4.47
C THR A 212 -0.70 -33.69 5.60
N LEU A 213 -1.77 -32.93 5.83
CA LEU A 213 -1.89 -32.00 6.95
C LEU A 213 -2.04 -32.77 8.27
N THR A 214 -1.11 -32.60 9.22
CA THR A 214 -1.09 -33.38 10.47
C THR A 214 -1.50 -32.61 11.73
N GLU A 215 -1.74 -31.31 11.64
CA GLU A 215 -2.20 -30.45 12.74
C GLU A 215 -2.98 -29.28 12.14
N VAL A 216 -4.07 -28.83 12.76
CA VAL A 216 -4.85 -27.68 12.29
C VAL A 216 -5.24 -26.79 13.45
N GLN A 217 -4.89 -25.51 13.35
CA GLN A 217 -5.21 -24.49 14.34
C GLN A 217 -5.72 -23.22 13.65
N ARG A 218 -6.85 -22.69 14.10
CA ARG A 218 -7.33 -21.34 13.73
C ARG A 218 -6.40 -20.27 14.31
N ILE A 219 -6.01 -19.28 13.51
CA ILE A 219 -5.06 -18.22 13.90
C ILE A 219 -5.60 -16.79 13.72
N THR A 220 -6.82 -16.63 13.23
CA THR A 220 -7.55 -15.35 13.19
C THR A 220 -8.96 -15.51 13.78
N TRP A 221 -9.54 -14.43 14.32
CA TRP A 221 -10.84 -14.47 15.01
C TRP A 221 -11.71 -13.22 14.83
N THR A 222 -11.24 -12.26 14.04
CA THR A 222 -11.91 -10.96 13.94
C THR A 222 -12.94 -11.04 12.82
N PRO A 223 -14.23 -10.72 13.07
CA PRO A 223 -15.25 -10.87 12.06
C PRO A 223 -14.92 -10.19 10.74
N GLY A 224 -15.08 -10.92 9.65
CA GLY A 224 -14.71 -10.49 8.31
C GLY A 224 -13.97 -11.57 7.53
N TYR A 225 -13.62 -11.26 6.29
CA TYR A 225 -12.98 -12.21 5.39
C TYR A 225 -11.47 -12.12 5.55
N ASP A 226 -10.84 -13.10 6.19
CA ASP A 226 -9.39 -13.31 6.20
C ASP A 226 -8.97 -14.36 5.15
N GLY A 227 -8.27 -13.90 4.09
CA GLY A 227 -8.07 -14.69 2.86
C GLY A 227 -6.65 -14.66 2.27
N GLY A 228 -6.26 -15.76 1.63
CA GLY A 228 -5.08 -15.90 0.76
C GLY A 228 -3.81 -15.39 1.40
N ALA A 229 -3.44 -16.05 2.50
CA ALA A 229 -2.26 -15.75 3.26
C ALA A 229 -1.00 -16.36 2.64
N PHE A 230 0.12 -15.64 2.74
CA PHE A 230 1.45 -16.09 2.31
C PHE A 230 2.45 -15.92 3.45
N PHE A 231 3.38 -16.87 3.57
CA PHE A 231 4.51 -16.75 4.49
C PHE A 231 5.59 -15.82 3.96
N SER A 232 6.33 -15.17 4.86
CA SER A 232 7.64 -14.60 4.55
C SER A 232 8.65 -15.71 4.21
N GLN A 233 9.73 -15.39 3.48
CA GLN A 233 10.71 -16.40 3.05
C GLN A 233 11.40 -17.14 4.21
N ASP A 234 11.46 -16.53 5.40
CA ASP A 234 12.00 -17.10 6.63
C ASP A 234 10.95 -17.84 7.49
N CYS A 235 9.71 -17.94 7.00
CA CYS A 235 8.56 -18.55 7.67
C CYS A 235 8.14 -17.91 9.00
N GLN A 236 8.65 -16.71 9.33
CA GLN A 236 8.38 -16.07 10.62
C GLN A 236 7.11 -15.23 10.64
N GLN A 237 6.66 -14.75 9.48
CA GLN A 237 5.50 -13.88 9.33
C GLN A 237 4.55 -14.41 8.27
N ILE A 238 3.29 -13.96 8.36
CA ILE A 238 2.29 -14.12 7.32
C ILE A 238 1.74 -12.75 6.89
N VAL A 239 1.32 -12.68 5.62
CA VAL A 239 0.63 -11.52 5.05
C VAL A 239 -0.63 -12.00 4.34
N TRP A 240 -1.74 -11.27 4.47
CA TRP A 240 -3.01 -11.68 3.88
C TRP A 240 -3.91 -10.47 3.60
N ARG A 241 -5.02 -10.70 2.90
CA ARG A 241 -6.08 -9.70 2.70
C ARG A 241 -7.17 -9.88 3.73
N ALA A 242 -7.72 -8.79 4.24
CA ALA A 242 -8.79 -8.85 5.22
C ALA A 242 -9.90 -7.83 4.94
N SER A 243 -11.17 -8.21 5.15
CA SER A 243 -12.26 -7.26 5.37
C SER A 243 -12.55 -7.12 6.86
N ARG A 244 -13.01 -5.94 7.30
CA ARG A 244 -13.37 -5.65 8.69
C ARG A 244 -14.71 -4.91 8.76
N PRO A 245 -15.84 -5.60 8.46
CA PRO A 245 -17.15 -4.97 8.46
C PRO A 245 -17.52 -4.43 9.85
N ARG A 246 -18.06 -3.21 9.90
CA ARG A 246 -18.42 -2.57 11.17
C ARG A 246 -19.65 -3.20 11.80
N PRO A 247 -19.77 -3.18 13.15
CA PRO A 247 -20.99 -3.56 13.84
C PRO A 247 -22.23 -2.84 13.26
N GLY A 248 -23.36 -3.56 13.22
CA GLY A 248 -24.59 -3.10 12.59
C GLY A 248 -24.70 -3.58 11.14
N ARG A 249 -25.17 -2.70 10.25
CA ARG A 249 -25.60 -3.07 8.90
C ARG A 249 -24.49 -3.71 8.05
N GLU A 250 -23.24 -3.29 8.19
CA GLU A 250 -22.12 -3.86 7.43
C GLU A 250 -21.85 -5.30 7.84
N LEU A 251 -21.72 -5.56 9.13
CA LEU A 251 -21.52 -6.91 9.67
C LEU A 251 -22.72 -7.82 9.37
N GLU A 252 -23.95 -7.31 9.48
CA GLU A 252 -25.16 -8.05 9.11
C GLU A 252 -25.18 -8.41 7.62
N ASN A 253 -24.83 -7.47 6.74
CA ASN A 253 -24.74 -7.71 5.31
C ASN A 253 -23.65 -8.75 4.99
N TYR A 254 -22.49 -8.65 5.62
CA TYR A 254 -21.40 -9.62 5.48
C TYR A 254 -21.86 -11.03 5.86
N LYS A 255 -22.43 -11.20 7.06
CA LYS A 255 -22.95 -12.49 7.54
C LYS A 255 -24.05 -13.04 6.64
N THR A 256 -24.95 -12.19 6.14
CA THR A 256 -26.02 -12.59 5.22
C THR A 256 -25.48 -13.10 3.89
N LEU A 257 -24.41 -12.48 3.37
CA LEU A 257 -23.73 -12.97 2.16
C LEU A 257 -23.03 -14.29 2.43
N LEU A 258 -22.31 -14.42 3.55
CA LEU A 258 -21.57 -15.63 3.89
C LEU A 258 -22.50 -16.84 4.06
N GLN A 259 -23.67 -16.66 4.68
CA GLN A 259 -24.72 -17.70 4.77
C GLN A 259 -25.23 -18.18 3.39
N ARG A 260 -24.99 -17.40 2.33
CA ARG A 260 -25.32 -17.75 0.95
C ARG A 260 -24.08 -18.19 0.16
N HIS A 261 -22.97 -18.46 0.84
CA HIS A 261 -21.69 -18.81 0.24
C HIS A 261 -21.13 -17.70 -0.66
N LEU A 262 -21.24 -16.45 -0.20
CA LEU A 262 -20.80 -15.26 -0.94
C LEU A 262 -20.01 -14.30 -0.04
N VAL A 263 -19.07 -13.58 -0.63
CA VAL A 263 -18.43 -12.41 -0.01
C VAL A 263 -18.34 -11.24 -0.98
N ARG A 264 -18.24 -10.01 -0.45
CA ARG A 264 -18.00 -8.82 -1.25
C ARG A 264 -16.53 -8.37 -1.11
N PRO A 265 -15.78 -8.24 -2.22
CA PRO A 265 -14.35 -7.93 -2.21
C PRO A 265 -14.06 -6.45 -2.52
N ASP A 266 -14.95 -5.54 -2.18
CA ASP A 266 -14.86 -4.11 -2.51
C ASP A 266 -13.93 -3.33 -1.57
N GLU A 267 -13.93 -3.67 -0.28
CA GLU A 267 -13.05 -3.07 0.73
C GLU A 267 -12.23 -4.15 1.42
N LEU A 268 -11.04 -4.39 0.88
CA LEU A 268 -10.06 -5.34 1.40
C LEU A 268 -8.75 -4.61 1.69
N GLU A 269 -8.17 -4.89 2.85
CA GLU A 269 -6.92 -4.29 3.30
C GLU A 269 -5.88 -5.37 3.57
N ILE A 270 -4.60 -5.01 3.50
CA ILE A 270 -3.49 -5.93 3.73
C ILE A 270 -3.09 -5.89 5.21
N TRP A 271 -2.89 -7.09 5.75
CA TRP A 271 -2.51 -7.32 7.14
C TRP A 271 -1.26 -8.18 7.21
N VAL A 272 -0.50 -8.01 8.29
CA VAL A 272 0.67 -8.84 8.63
C VAL A 272 0.59 -9.29 10.07
N ALA A 273 1.17 -10.45 10.36
CA ALA A 273 1.27 -11.05 11.68
C ALA A 273 2.53 -11.92 11.76
N ASN A 274 2.89 -12.34 12.97
CA ASN A 274 3.73 -13.51 13.14
C ASN A 274 3.04 -14.75 12.53
N ALA A 275 3.82 -15.75 12.14
CA ALA A 275 3.30 -16.96 11.49
C ALA A 275 2.30 -17.76 12.36
N ASP A 276 2.29 -17.56 13.68
CA ASP A 276 1.31 -18.14 14.60
C ASP A 276 0.00 -17.33 14.73
N GLY A 277 -0.14 -16.23 13.99
CA GLY A 277 -1.27 -15.30 14.04
C GLY A 277 -1.15 -14.20 15.09
N SER A 278 -0.15 -14.25 15.97
CA SER A 278 0.08 -13.21 16.97
C SER A 278 0.55 -11.89 16.33
N HIS A 279 0.30 -10.78 17.01
CA HIS A 279 0.70 -9.44 16.56
C HIS A 279 0.12 -9.03 15.19
N ALA A 280 -1.08 -9.51 14.87
CA ALA A 280 -1.82 -9.11 13.68
C ALA A 280 -2.04 -7.59 13.63
N ARG A 281 -1.66 -6.96 12.51
CA ARG A 281 -1.86 -5.52 12.29
C ARG A 281 -2.08 -5.18 10.82
N GLN A 282 -2.96 -4.20 10.61
CA GLN A 282 -3.27 -3.64 9.31
C GLN A 282 -2.13 -2.75 8.81
N ILE A 283 -1.67 -2.97 7.57
CA ILE A 283 -0.58 -2.20 6.97
C ILE A 283 -1.06 -1.26 5.86
N THR A 284 -2.18 -1.55 5.21
CA THR A 284 -2.82 -0.63 4.25
C THR A 284 -4.11 -0.05 4.82
N ARG A 285 -4.39 1.21 4.48
CA ARG A 285 -5.68 1.87 4.69
C ARG A 285 -5.96 2.63 3.41
N ILE A 286 -6.38 1.92 2.38
CA ILE A 286 -6.53 2.44 1.02
C ILE A 286 -8.01 2.66 0.70
N SER A 287 -8.92 2.00 1.42
CA SER A 287 -10.37 2.03 1.20
C SER A 287 -10.72 1.63 -0.24
N ALA A 288 -10.10 0.55 -0.69
CA ALA A 288 -10.28 -0.04 -2.01
C ALA A 288 -10.09 -1.56 -1.92
N ALA A 289 -10.24 -2.26 -3.03
CA ALA A 289 -9.94 -3.68 -3.06
C ALA A 289 -8.42 -3.85 -3.10
N SER A 290 -7.80 -4.27 -1.99
CA SER A 290 -6.38 -4.63 -1.93
C SER A 290 -6.22 -6.12 -1.66
N PHE A 291 -5.57 -6.86 -2.57
CA PHE A 291 -5.41 -8.31 -2.44
C PHE A 291 -4.16 -8.85 -3.15
N ALA A 292 -3.96 -10.17 -3.04
CA ALA A 292 -2.78 -10.91 -3.48
C ALA A 292 -1.47 -10.30 -2.92
N PRO A 293 -1.33 -10.18 -1.59
CA PRO A 293 -0.10 -9.69 -1.01
C PRO A 293 0.99 -10.75 -1.03
N TYR A 294 2.24 -10.33 -1.22
CA TYR A 294 3.41 -11.17 -1.13
C TYR A 294 4.59 -10.39 -0.54
N PHE A 295 5.40 -11.04 0.30
CA PHE A 295 6.58 -10.39 0.88
C PHE A 295 7.67 -10.15 -0.18
N SER A 296 8.41 -9.05 -0.05
CA SER A 296 9.70 -8.93 -0.72
C SER A 296 10.67 -10.01 -0.22
N PRO A 297 11.69 -10.41 -1.01
CA PRO A 297 12.63 -11.46 -0.61
C PRO A 297 13.36 -11.17 0.70
N ASP A 298 13.61 -9.89 1.00
CA ASP A 298 14.22 -9.41 2.24
C ASP A 298 13.25 -9.33 3.43
N GLY A 299 11.96 -9.61 3.23
CA GLY A 299 10.92 -9.54 4.27
C GLY A 299 10.58 -8.13 4.74
N THR A 300 11.15 -7.07 4.15
CA THR A 300 10.98 -5.68 4.64
C THR A 300 9.76 -4.97 4.06
N ARG A 301 9.24 -5.48 2.93
CA ARG A 301 8.12 -4.90 2.19
C ARG A 301 7.13 -5.98 1.78
N VAL A 302 5.95 -5.53 1.40
CA VAL A 302 4.87 -6.32 0.83
C VAL A 302 4.48 -5.70 -0.51
N ILE A 303 4.47 -6.49 -1.58
CA ILE A 303 3.87 -6.15 -2.86
C ILE A 303 2.44 -6.70 -2.91
N PHE A 304 1.50 -5.95 -3.46
CA PHE A 304 0.09 -6.34 -3.53
C PHE A 304 -0.59 -5.63 -4.70
N SER A 305 -1.78 -6.09 -5.08
CA SER A 305 -2.61 -5.43 -6.09
C SER A 305 -3.68 -4.56 -5.44
N SER A 306 -3.96 -3.39 -6.01
CA SER A 306 -5.03 -2.52 -5.53
C SER A 306 -5.62 -1.67 -6.66
N ASN A 307 -6.91 -1.32 -6.57
CA ASN A 307 -7.63 -0.53 -7.58
C ASN A 307 -8.03 0.91 -7.17
N PRO A 308 -7.29 1.63 -6.32
CA PRO A 308 -7.80 2.84 -5.68
C PRO A 308 -7.80 4.07 -6.62
N ARG A 309 -7.46 3.86 -7.90
CA ARG A 309 -7.48 4.86 -8.97
C ARG A 309 -8.57 4.59 -10.00
N ASP A 310 -9.34 3.52 -9.86
CA ASP A 310 -10.40 3.18 -10.79
C ASP A 310 -11.77 3.26 -10.12
N PRO A 311 -12.57 4.31 -10.40
CA PRO A 311 -13.94 4.41 -9.92
C PRO A 311 -14.83 3.25 -10.36
N LYS A 312 -14.45 2.52 -11.42
CA LYS A 312 -15.18 1.34 -11.91
C LYS A 312 -14.70 0.03 -11.26
N GLY A 313 -13.62 0.07 -10.47
CA GLY A 313 -13.10 -1.03 -9.67
C GLY A 313 -12.46 -2.19 -10.43
N ARG A 314 -12.19 -2.07 -11.73
CA ARG A 314 -11.67 -3.16 -12.59
C ARG A 314 -10.19 -3.03 -12.96
N LYS A 315 -9.62 -1.83 -12.88
CA LYS A 315 -8.19 -1.58 -13.15
C LYS A 315 -7.42 -1.67 -11.84
N PHE A 316 -6.46 -2.58 -11.80
CA PHE A 316 -5.61 -2.82 -10.66
C PHE A 316 -4.18 -2.49 -11.05
N ASP A 317 -3.46 -1.84 -10.13
CA ASP A 317 -2.02 -1.70 -10.22
C ASP A 317 -1.37 -2.51 -9.10
N LEU A 318 -0.10 -2.85 -9.28
CA LEU A 318 0.74 -3.33 -8.20
C LEU A 318 1.22 -2.15 -7.36
N TYR A 319 1.17 -2.31 -6.05
CA TYR A 319 1.70 -1.39 -5.05
C TYR A 319 2.66 -2.13 -4.14
N MET A 320 3.60 -1.40 -3.54
CA MET A 320 4.50 -1.95 -2.54
C MET A 320 4.49 -1.05 -1.29
N ILE A 321 4.55 -1.64 -0.12
CA ILE A 321 4.52 -0.95 1.17
C ILE A 321 5.48 -1.62 2.13
N ARG A 322 6.08 -0.89 3.07
CA ARG A 322 6.88 -1.50 4.14
C ARG A 322 6.00 -2.31 5.07
N VAL A 323 6.58 -3.35 5.67
CA VAL A 323 5.85 -4.17 6.65
C VAL A 323 5.31 -3.32 7.78
N ASN A 324 5.95 -2.22 8.18
CA ASN A 324 5.46 -1.29 9.21
C ASN A 324 4.31 -0.36 8.75
N GLY A 325 3.79 -0.50 7.53
CA GLY A 325 2.71 0.31 6.98
C GLY A 325 3.14 1.65 6.37
N THR A 326 4.44 1.92 6.23
CA THR A 326 4.95 3.15 5.61
C THR A 326 5.42 2.97 4.17
N GLY A 327 5.64 4.09 3.46
CA GLY A 327 6.30 4.06 2.15
C GLY A 327 5.49 3.41 1.05
N LEU A 328 4.16 3.60 1.05
CA LEU A 328 3.28 3.12 -0.02
C LEU A 328 3.73 3.69 -1.37
N GLU A 329 4.03 2.81 -2.31
CA GLU A 329 4.54 3.10 -3.64
C GLU A 329 3.71 2.38 -4.69
N ARG A 330 3.42 3.04 -5.82
CA ARG A 330 2.84 2.40 -7.01
C ARG A 330 3.96 1.82 -7.89
N ILE A 331 3.84 0.55 -8.26
CA ILE A 331 4.83 -0.22 -9.01
C ILE A 331 4.47 -0.30 -10.50
N THR A 332 3.22 -0.64 -10.84
CA THR A 332 2.76 -0.69 -12.24
C THR A 332 1.91 0.50 -12.63
N TYR A 333 1.93 0.84 -13.92
CA TYR A 333 1.28 2.04 -14.46
C TYR A 333 0.43 1.75 -15.71
N SER A 334 0.13 0.48 -15.97
CA SER A 334 -0.77 0.12 -17.07
C SER A 334 -2.17 0.68 -16.81
N ASP A 335 -2.93 1.01 -17.86
CA ASP A 335 -4.34 1.40 -17.71
C ASP A 335 -5.27 0.17 -17.67
N THR A 336 -4.73 -0.98 -17.27
CA THR A 336 -5.37 -2.30 -17.34
C THR A 336 -5.40 -2.97 -15.97
N PHE A 337 -5.53 -4.30 -15.95
CA PHE A 337 -5.45 -5.10 -14.72
C PHE A 337 -4.03 -5.63 -14.57
N ASP A 338 -3.37 -5.33 -13.45
CA ASP A 338 -2.12 -5.94 -13.00
C ASP A 338 -2.34 -6.52 -11.60
N SER A 339 -2.09 -7.82 -11.39
CA SER A 339 -2.30 -8.48 -10.09
C SER A 339 -1.46 -9.75 -9.93
N PHE A 340 -1.69 -10.45 -8.82
CA PHE A 340 -1.04 -11.71 -8.42
C PHE A 340 0.49 -11.67 -8.49
N PRO A 341 1.13 -10.68 -7.82
CA PRO A 341 2.58 -10.57 -7.81
C PRO A 341 3.22 -11.66 -6.92
N MET A 342 4.31 -12.26 -7.39
CA MET A 342 5.17 -13.12 -6.57
C MET A 342 6.64 -12.97 -6.99
N PHE A 343 7.52 -12.74 -6.02
CA PHE A 343 8.96 -12.73 -6.27
C PHE A 343 9.49 -14.14 -6.49
N SER A 344 10.47 -14.29 -7.38
CA SER A 344 11.26 -15.51 -7.48
C SER A 344 12.01 -15.77 -6.15
N PRO A 345 12.34 -17.02 -5.81
CA PRO A 345 13.07 -17.33 -4.58
C PRO A 345 14.37 -16.55 -4.43
N ASP A 346 15.09 -16.32 -5.54
CA ASP A 346 16.34 -15.55 -5.58
C ASP A 346 16.15 -14.03 -5.62
N GLY A 347 14.90 -13.55 -5.67
CA GLY A 347 14.54 -12.14 -5.67
C GLY A 347 14.88 -11.35 -6.93
N LYS A 348 15.34 -12.00 -8.01
CA LYS A 348 15.72 -11.33 -9.26
C LYS A 348 14.55 -11.08 -10.19
N TYR A 349 13.43 -11.77 -10.01
CA TYR A 349 12.28 -11.70 -10.89
C TYR A 349 10.98 -11.52 -10.11
N LEU A 350 9.99 -10.93 -10.78
CA LEU A 350 8.62 -10.84 -10.32
C LEU A 350 7.71 -11.51 -11.37
N ALA A 351 7.01 -12.56 -10.98
CA ALA A 351 5.89 -13.09 -11.74
C ALA A 351 4.63 -12.25 -11.40
N PHE A 352 3.83 -11.91 -12.41
CA PHE A 352 2.57 -11.22 -12.21
C PHE A 352 1.62 -11.52 -13.37
N SER A 353 0.31 -11.35 -13.13
CA SER A 353 -0.71 -11.48 -14.16
C SER A 353 -1.16 -10.11 -14.64
N SER A 354 -1.35 -9.95 -15.94
CA SER A 354 -1.73 -8.66 -16.50
C SER A 354 -2.60 -8.77 -17.76
N ASN A 355 -3.45 -7.77 -17.96
CA ASN A 355 -4.18 -7.57 -19.22
C ASN A 355 -3.40 -6.69 -20.21
N ARG A 356 -2.15 -6.32 -19.89
CA ARG A 356 -1.26 -5.65 -20.85
C ARG A 356 -1.10 -6.55 -22.07
N ASN A 357 -1.12 -5.93 -23.26
CA ASN A 357 -1.00 -6.63 -24.53
C ASN A 357 -2.07 -7.72 -24.78
N ALA A 358 -3.22 -7.64 -24.10
CA ALA A 358 -4.36 -8.52 -24.34
C ALA A 358 -4.90 -8.35 -25.77
N ARG A 359 -5.17 -9.47 -26.45
CA ARG A 359 -5.72 -9.48 -27.83
C ARG A 359 -7.24 -9.47 -27.85
N ARG A 360 -7.88 -9.84 -26.73
CA ARG A 360 -9.34 -9.90 -26.58
C ARG A 360 -9.77 -9.33 -25.23
N PRO A 361 -11.03 -8.87 -25.09
CA PRO A 361 -11.59 -8.54 -23.78
C PRO A 361 -11.44 -9.71 -22.80
N HIS A 362 -11.14 -9.40 -21.54
CA HIS A 362 -11.01 -10.38 -20.43
C HIS A 362 -9.85 -11.38 -20.54
N GLU A 363 -8.93 -11.18 -21.50
CA GLU A 363 -7.68 -11.92 -21.55
C GLU A 363 -6.72 -11.39 -20.48
N THR A 364 -6.22 -12.30 -19.64
CA THR A 364 -5.22 -12.02 -18.60
C THR A 364 -4.08 -13.00 -18.80
N ASN A 365 -2.85 -12.51 -18.91
CA ASN A 365 -1.68 -13.31 -19.22
C ASN A 365 -0.65 -13.28 -18.09
N VAL A 366 0.20 -14.32 -18.03
CA VAL A 366 1.32 -14.41 -17.08
C VAL A 366 2.54 -13.70 -17.66
N PHE A 367 3.19 -12.89 -16.84
CA PHE A 367 4.42 -12.17 -17.18
C PHE A 367 5.49 -12.44 -16.12
N ILE A 368 6.75 -12.39 -16.55
CA ILE A 368 7.91 -12.28 -15.67
C ILE A 368 8.63 -10.98 -15.99
N ALA A 369 8.86 -10.16 -14.96
CA ALA A 369 9.72 -8.99 -15.04
C ALA A 369 11.01 -9.21 -14.25
N GLU A 370 12.15 -8.83 -14.83
CA GLU A 370 13.38 -8.62 -14.08
C GLU A 370 13.15 -7.51 -13.04
N TRP A 371 13.51 -7.79 -11.79
CA TRP A 371 13.33 -6.87 -10.68
C TRP A 371 14.59 -6.06 -10.41
N LEU A 372 14.47 -4.75 -10.58
CA LEU A 372 15.54 -3.79 -10.31
C LEU A 372 15.40 -3.25 -8.88
N ASN A 373 16.33 -3.69 -8.02
CA ASN A 373 16.47 -3.14 -6.67
C ASN A 373 17.05 -1.72 -6.73
N LEU A 374 16.17 -0.73 -6.61
CA LEU A 374 16.60 0.65 -6.51
C LEU A 374 17.20 0.90 -5.12
N PRO A 375 18.37 1.58 -5.04
CA PRO A 375 18.93 2.00 -3.76
C PRO A 375 17.87 2.78 -2.97
N GLN A 376 17.58 2.33 -1.75
CA GLN A 376 16.81 3.14 -0.82
C GLN A 376 17.63 4.41 -0.58
N THR A 377 17.04 5.58 -0.82
CA THR A 377 17.67 6.84 -0.42
C THR A 377 17.90 6.78 1.09
N THR A 378 19.12 6.99 1.55
CA THR A 378 19.49 6.93 2.98
C THR A 378 18.80 8.02 3.82
N SER A 379 18.17 9.01 3.18
CA SER A 379 17.28 9.95 3.86
C SER A 379 15.98 9.26 4.27
N ALA A 380 15.69 9.25 5.58
CA ALA A 380 14.42 8.79 6.12
C ALA A 380 13.23 9.35 5.33
N SER A 381 12.26 8.50 4.95
CA SER A 381 11.08 8.95 4.20
C SER A 381 10.19 9.89 5.05
N SER A 382 9.25 10.62 4.43
CA SER A 382 8.29 11.46 5.18
C SER A 382 7.56 10.69 6.27
N ALA A 383 7.22 9.43 5.99
CA ALA A 383 6.60 8.54 6.97
C ALA A 383 7.53 8.19 8.13
N ASP A 384 8.79 7.86 7.84
CA ASP A 384 9.78 7.52 8.89
C ASP A 384 10.07 8.73 9.77
N ARG A 385 10.22 9.92 9.17
CA ARG A 385 10.39 11.18 9.90
C ARG A 385 9.17 11.51 10.75
N PHE A 386 7.97 11.38 10.19
CA PHE A 386 6.72 11.64 10.91
C PHE A 386 6.59 10.71 12.11
N ALA A 387 6.71 9.40 11.91
CA ALA A 387 6.59 8.41 12.98
C ALA A 387 7.64 8.61 14.09
N ALA A 388 8.91 8.80 13.72
CA ALA A 388 10.00 9.02 14.67
C ALA A 388 9.81 10.32 15.47
N LEU A 389 9.26 11.36 14.84
CA LEU A 389 8.96 12.62 15.51
C LEU A 389 7.81 12.47 16.52
N VAL A 390 6.72 11.77 16.16
CA VAL A 390 5.64 11.48 17.10
C VAL A 390 6.18 10.75 18.33
N GLN A 391 7.01 9.72 18.13
CA GLN A 391 7.62 8.97 19.24
C GLN A 391 8.50 9.84 20.15
N ARG A 392 9.37 10.68 19.58
CA ARG A 392 10.24 11.59 20.36
C ARG A 392 9.41 12.61 21.14
N LEU A 393 8.37 13.17 20.54
CA LEU A 393 7.46 14.09 21.22
C LEU A 393 6.74 13.40 22.38
N THR A 394 6.23 12.18 22.18
CA THR A 394 5.61 11.38 23.25
C THR A 394 6.59 11.07 24.38
N ALA A 395 7.86 10.75 24.08
CA ALA A 395 8.88 10.49 25.10
C ALA A 395 9.30 11.75 25.89
N SER A 396 9.34 12.90 25.23
CA SER A 396 9.75 14.18 25.83
C SER A 396 8.86 14.67 26.98
N VAL A 397 7.61 14.19 27.03
CA VAL A 397 6.65 14.54 28.09
C VAL A 397 7.11 14.06 29.47
N SER A 398 7.80 12.93 29.54
CA SER A 398 8.28 12.34 30.78
C SER A 398 9.63 12.90 31.26
N GLU A 399 10.24 13.82 30.51
CA GLU A 399 11.61 14.30 30.76
C GLU A 399 11.66 15.80 31.12
N PRO A 400 12.04 16.17 32.37
CA PRO A 400 12.14 17.57 32.79
C PRO A 400 13.18 18.38 32.01
N GLU A 401 14.26 17.72 31.55
CA GLU A 401 15.39 18.38 30.87
C GLU A 401 15.15 18.59 29.36
N ASN A 402 14.14 17.93 28.78
CA ASN A 402 13.89 17.97 27.34
C ASN A 402 12.40 18.26 27.04
N PRO A 403 11.89 19.45 27.40
CA PRO A 403 10.48 19.76 27.27
C PRO A 403 10.03 19.78 25.80
N PRO A 404 8.78 19.38 25.47
CA PRO A 404 8.25 19.34 24.10
C PRO A 404 8.47 20.66 23.34
N LYS A 405 8.45 21.80 24.04
CA LYS A 405 8.67 23.13 23.46
C LYS A 405 10.03 23.27 22.76
N LYS A 406 11.11 22.74 23.36
CA LYS A 406 12.48 22.82 22.80
C LYS A 406 12.58 21.94 21.56
N LEU A 407 12.16 20.68 21.68
CA LEU A 407 12.14 19.73 20.57
C LEU A 407 11.36 20.26 19.35
N ILE A 408 10.18 20.87 19.56
CA ILE A 408 9.39 21.49 18.47
C ILE A 408 10.18 22.61 17.77
N THR A 409 10.88 23.44 18.54
CA THR A 409 11.65 24.57 18.00
C THR A 409 12.86 24.09 17.20
N ASP A 410 13.54 23.04 17.69
CA ASP A 410 14.64 22.39 16.98
C ASP A 410 14.16 21.75 15.66
N GLU A 411 12.98 21.13 15.66
CA GLU A 411 12.39 20.53 14.46
C GLU A 411 11.87 21.55 13.45
N PHE A 412 11.37 22.71 13.90
CA PHE A 412 11.09 23.82 13.01
C PHE A 412 12.35 24.32 12.32
N SER A 413 13.44 24.47 13.07
CA SER A 413 14.73 24.87 12.53
C SER A 413 15.25 23.84 11.52
N SER A 414 15.14 22.54 11.83
CA SER A 414 15.53 21.45 10.91
C SER A 414 14.67 21.37 9.64
N ALA A 415 13.41 21.84 9.71
CA ALA A 415 12.52 21.98 8.55
C ALA A 415 12.81 23.24 7.70
N GLY A 416 13.83 24.03 8.05
CA GLY A 416 14.21 25.25 7.34
C GLY A 416 13.32 26.45 7.63
N LEU A 417 12.60 26.42 8.76
CA LEU A 417 11.83 27.58 9.22
C LEU A 417 12.74 28.57 9.93
N ARG A 418 12.45 29.87 9.76
CA ARG A 418 13.09 30.92 10.57
C ARG A 418 12.37 31.04 11.90
N ASP A 419 13.13 31.33 12.96
CA ASP A 419 12.56 31.64 14.25
C ASP A 419 11.70 32.91 14.15
N PHE A 420 10.47 32.82 14.63
CA PHE A 420 9.54 33.94 14.65
C PHE A 420 10.06 35.11 15.50
N SER A 421 10.75 34.81 16.60
CA SER A 421 11.26 35.82 17.54
C SER A 421 12.36 36.70 16.92
N GLU A 422 13.13 36.17 15.97
CA GLU A 422 14.11 36.95 15.20
C GLU A 422 13.43 37.96 14.25
N LEU A 423 12.29 37.58 13.68
CA LEU A 423 11.52 38.44 12.78
C LEU A 423 10.66 39.45 13.56
N PHE A 424 10.19 39.07 14.75
CA PHE A 424 9.27 39.84 15.59
C PHE A 424 9.68 39.83 17.07
N PRO A 425 10.76 40.55 17.45
CA PRO A 425 11.34 40.48 18.80
C PRO A 425 10.39 40.92 19.93
N LYS A 426 9.39 41.75 19.62
CA LYS A 426 8.37 42.22 20.57
C LYS A 426 7.45 41.11 21.08
N HIS A 427 7.39 39.97 20.38
CA HIS A 427 6.49 38.85 20.69
C HIS A 427 7.25 37.58 21.11
N LYS A 428 8.53 37.71 21.53
CA LYS A 428 9.40 36.59 21.90
C LYS A 428 8.91 35.73 23.08
N ASN A 429 8.00 36.27 23.90
CA ASN A 429 7.45 35.59 25.08
C ASN A 429 6.08 34.94 24.82
N ALA A 430 5.65 34.84 23.56
CA ALA A 430 4.38 34.19 23.24
C ALA A 430 4.34 32.74 23.78
N PRO A 431 3.18 32.25 24.26
CA PRO A 431 3.00 30.86 24.71
C PRO A 431 2.97 29.85 23.55
N LEU A 432 3.56 30.20 22.40
CA LEU A 432 3.58 29.42 21.17
C LEU A 432 5.03 29.06 20.82
N SER A 433 5.21 27.87 20.25
CA SER A 433 6.38 27.60 19.40
C SER A 433 6.01 28.07 18.00
N LEU A 434 6.79 28.99 17.42
CA LEU A 434 6.47 29.62 16.13
C LEU A 434 7.64 29.50 15.15
N GLY A 435 7.34 29.04 13.93
CA GLY A 435 8.26 29.03 12.80
C GLY A 435 7.69 29.77 11.60
N VAL A 436 8.53 30.46 10.83
CA VAL A 436 8.12 31.26 9.67
C VAL A 436 8.77 30.77 8.39
N LEU A 437 7.94 30.53 7.37
CA LEU A 437 8.35 30.19 6.01
C LEU A 437 7.95 31.27 5.01
N GLY A 438 8.84 31.58 4.06
CA GLY A 438 8.63 32.56 2.99
C GLY A 438 9.44 33.85 3.16
N GLU A 439 9.57 34.67 2.12
CA GLU A 439 10.29 35.95 2.18
C GLU A 439 9.35 37.14 2.43
N GLY A 440 9.81 38.22 3.08
CA GLY A 440 9.01 39.44 3.24
C GLY A 440 7.79 39.33 4.19
N CYS A 441 7.80 38.38 5.14
CA CYS A 441 6.65 38.11 6.02
C CYS A 441 6.33 39.19 7.06
N ARG A 442 7.11 40.27 7.15
CA ARG A 442 6.88 41.35 8.12
C ARG A 442 5.56 42.11 7.91
N ASN A 443 5.11 42.23 6.66
CA ASN A 443 3.92 43.03 6.30
C ASN A 443 2.91 42.26 5.42
N THR A 444 3.05 40.93 5.33
CA THR A 444 2.28 40.11 4.39
C THR A 444 1.35 39.19 5.15
N ALA A 445 0.05 39.27 4.89
CA ALA A 445 -0.92 38.41 5.57
C ALA A 445 -0.66 36.93 5.24
N ALA A 446 -0.44 36.13 6.29
CA ALA A 446 0.02 34.74 6.22
C ALA A 446 -1.11 33.72 6.40
N VAL A 447 -0.87 32.49 5.96
CA VAL A 447 -1.65 31.32 6.37
C VAL A 447 -0.99 30.73 7.61
N VAL A 448 -1.77 30.49 8.66
CA VAL A 448 -1.29 29.85 9.89
C VAL A 448 -1.66 28.36 9.83
N ILE A 449 -0.69 27.48 10.08
CA ILE A 449 -0.88 26.04 10.23
C ILE A 449 -0.51 25.70 11.67
N ALA A 450 -1.47 25.22 12.45
CA ALA A 450 -1.34 25.10 13.89
C ALA A 450 -1.78 23.73 14.42
N ALA A 451 -1.19 23.33 15.55
CA ALA A 451 -1.60 22.16 16.31
C ALA A 451 -1.40 22.41 17.82
N LYS A 452 -2.12 21.65 18.64
CA LYS A 452 -2.05 21.76 20.10
C LYS A 452 -0.87 20.96 20.63
N VAL A 453 -0.14 21.52 21.60
CA VAL A 453 0.94 20.79 22.29
C VAL A 453 0.37 20.15 23.55
N GLU A 454 -0.26 18.99 23.37
CA GLU A 454 -0.81 18.20 24.47
C GLU A 454 -0.44 16.73 24.29
N GLN A 455 -0.41 15.98 25.40
CA GLN A 455 0.01 14.57 25.44
C GLN A 455 -0.73 13.69 24.41
N ASP A 456 -1.97 14.07 24.10
CA ASP A 456 -2.87 13.33 23.22
C ASP A 456 -2.86 13.85 21.76
N ASP A 457 -2.02 14.84 21.39
CA ASP A 457 -2.04 15.49 20.05
C ASP A 457 -0.63 15.69 19.41
N PHE A 458 0.32 14.81 19.70
CA PHE A 458 1.65 14.92 19.08
C PHE A 458 1.67 14.61 17.58
N SER A 459 0.67 13.89 17.07
CA SER A 459 0.54 13.65 15.64
C SER A 459 0.09 14.90 14.87
N GLY A 460 -0.67 15.83 15.48
CA GLY A 460 -0.92 17.16 14.94
C GLY A 460 0.37 17.98 14.82
N ILE A 461 1.20 17.97 15.86
CA ILE A 461 2.49 18.67 15.88
C ILE A 461 3.48 18.10 14.84
N ALA A 462 3.59 16.78 14.73
CA ALA A 462 4.38 16.16 13.67
C ALA A 462 3.83 16.56 12.27
N GLY A 463 2.51 16.69 12.15
CA GLY A 463 1.85 17.11 10.92
C GLY A 463 2.17 18.55 10.49
N ILE A 464 2.21 19.51 11.43
CA ILE A 464 2.60 20.89 11.09
C ILE A 464 4.07 20.97 10.67
N ILE A 465 4.95 20.18 11.29
CA ILE A 465 6.39 20.14 10.96
C ILE A 465 6.60 19.51 9.58
N GLU A 466 5.91 18.41 9.26
CA GLU A 466 6.03 17.81 7.92
C GLU A 466 5.37 18.69 6.84
N SER A 467 4.27 19.38 7.17
CA SER A 467 3.69 20.41 6.29
C SER A 467 4.69 21.51 5.95
N ALA A 468 5.51 21.94 6.93
CA ALA A 468 6.57 22.91 6.72
C ALA A 468 7.62 22.41 5.73
N ARG A 469 8.05 21.15 5.84
CA ARG A 469 9.02 20.55 4.91
C ARG A 469 8.50 20.50 3.48
N ILE A 470 7.26 20.08 3.27
CA ILE A 470 6.61 20.02 1.95
C ILE A 470 6.50 21.42 1.34
N LEU A 471 5.99 22.40 2.10
CA LEU A 471 5.84 23.77 1.60
C LEU A 471 7.20 24.43 1.34
N SER A 472 8.21 24.15 2.16
CA SER A 472 9.58 24.65 1.99
C SER A 472 10.21 24.12 0.69
N ALA A 473 10.11 22.80 0.45
CA ALA A 473 10.55 22.19 -0.80
C ALA A 473 9.82 22.77 -2.02
N GLY A 474 8.51 23.01 -1.91
CA GLY A 474 7.70 23.63 -2.97
C GLY A 474 8.14 25.06 -3.29
N LEU A 475 8.48 25.88 -2.29
CA LEU A 475 8.98 27.24 -2.49
C LEU A 475 10.37 27.25 -3.14
N ILE A 476 11.26 26.32 -2.78
CA ILE A 476 12.58 26.16 -3.40
C ILE A 476 12.44 25.82 -4.89
N ALA A 477 11.47 24.95 -5.25
CA ALA A 477 11.21 24.56 -6.62
C ALA A 477 10.56 25.67 -7.48
N GLN A 478 9.81 26.59 -6.87
CA GLN A 478 9.05 27.66 -7.55
C GLN A 478 9.85 28.95 -7.83
N LYS A 479 11.20 28.91 -7.76
CA LYS A 479 12.14 30.04 -7.90
C LYS A 479 11.99 30.96 -9.14
N THR A 480 10.99 30.78 -10.01
CA THR A 480 10.93 31.47 -11.31
C THR A 480 9.71 32.36 -11.60
N LYS A 481 8.68 32.55 -10.75
CA LYS A 481 7.65 33.63 -11.00
C LYS A 481 6.58 33.92 -9.94
N ALA A 482 6.52 33.23 -8.80
CA ALA A 482 5.46 33.43 -7.81
C ALA A 482 5.80 34.52 -6.77
N ARG A 483 4.76 35.22 -6.28
CA ARG A 483 4.87 36.23 -5.21
C ARG A 483 5.24 35.57 -3.87
N PRO A 484 5.85 36.30 -2.91
CA PRO A 484 6.14 35.75 -1.59
C PRO A 484 4.85 35.34 -0.88
N THR A 485 4.73 34.03 -0.61
CA THR A 485 3.70 33.48 0.27
C THR A 485 4.32 33.23 1.64
N CYS A 486 3.66 33.71 2.69
CA CYS A 486 4.11 33.54 4.06
C CYS A 486 3.24 32.52 4.79
N TYR A 487 3.91 31.59 5.46
CA TYR A 487 3.28 30.61 6.33
C TYR A 487 3.84 30.77 7.74
N ILE A 488 2.96 30.70 8.74
CA ILE A 488 3.35 30.56 10.14
C ILE A 488 2.97 29.15 10.58
N PHE A 489 3.91 28.46 11.21
CA PHE A 489 3.68 27.17 11.86
C PHE A 489 3.64 27.40 13.37
N ALA A 490 2.59 26.90 14.03
CA ALA A 490 2.36 27.19 15.44
C ALA A 490 2.06 25.93 16.27
N GLY A 491 2.90 25.64 17.26
CA GLY A 491 2.59 24.73 18.36
C GLY A 491 2.00 25.51 19.53
N ILE A 492 0.76 25.24 19.90
CA ILE A 492 0.02 25.98 20.92
C ILE A 492 0.10 25.27 22.27
N HIS A 493 0.80 25.87 23.23
CA HIS A 493 0.92 25.34 24.59
C HIS A 493 -0.23 25.89 25.45
N SER A 494 -1.12 25.02 25.95
CA SER A 494 -2.19 25.43 26.86
C SER A 494 -1.69 25.35 28.31
N SER A 495 -1.97 26.38 29.13
CA SER A 495 -1.62 26.38 30.56
C SER A 495 -2.80 26.05 31.48
N LYS A 496 -3.97 25.71 30.91
CA LYS A 496 -5.21 25.42 31.65
C LYS A 496 -6.03 24.37 30.92
N THR A 497 -6.79 23.61 31.70
CA THR A 497 -7.79 22.56 31.38
C THR A 497 -8.93 23.00 30.44
N SER A 498 -8.72 23.98 29.55
CA SER A 498 -9.72 24.42 28.58
C SER A 498 -9.93 23.34 27.52
N LEU A 499 -11.18 22.87 27.45
CA LEU A 499 -11.65 21.85 26.51
C LEU A 499 -11.66 22.33 25.05
N SER A 500 -11.48 23.63 24.77
CA SER A 500 -11.53 24.18 23.40
C SER A 500 -10.17 24.71 22.93
N PRO A 501 -9.60 24.22 21.81
CA PRO A 501 -8.37 24.75 21.24
C PRO A 501 -8.50 26.21 20.78
N PHE A 502 -9.71 26.64 20.39
CA PHE A 502 -9.98 28.00 19.91
C PHE A 502 -9.83 29.07 21.00
N SER A 503 -10.18 28.74 22.25
CA SER A 503 -10.04 29.67 23.39
C SER A 503 -8.57 29.97 23.69
N THR A 504 -7.68 29.00 23.45
CA THR A 504 -6.23 29.13 23.66
C THR A 504 -5.57 29.83 22.46
N LEU A 505 -6.09 29.57 21.27
CA LEU A 505 -5.62 30.19 20.03
C LEU A 505 -5.95 31.70 19.97
N ASN A 506 -7.12 32.13 20.45
CA ASN A 506 -7.57 33.52 20.35
C ASN A 506 -6.61 34.54 21.03
N PRO A 507 -6.19 34.38 22.30
CA PRO A 507 -5.16 35.22 22.90
C PRO A 507 -3.84 35.19 22.13
N ALA A 508 -3.44 34.01 21.65
CA ALA A 508 -2.17 33.82 20.98
C ALA A 508 -2.12 34.45 19.58
N LEU A 509 -3.26 34.58 18.90
CA LEU A 509 -3.37 35.30 17.63
C LEU A 509 -3.29 36.81 17.80
N LYS A 510 -3.73 37.36 18.93
CA LYS A 510 -3.58 38.80 19.23
C LYS A 510 -2.12 39.22 19.39
N GLU A 511 -1.24 38.27 19.70
CA GLU A 511 0.21 38.44 19.72
C GLU A 511 0.85 38.39 18.33
N LEU A 512 0.10 38.07 17.27
CA LEU A 512 0.65 38.17 15.93
C LEU A 512 0.68 39.65 15.49
N PRO A 513 1.77 40.09 14.84
CA PRO A 513 1.91 41.46 14.36
C PRO A 513 1.00 41.78 13.16
N PHE A 514 0.21 40.81 12.71
CA PHE A 514 -0.75 40.93 11.62
C PHE A 514 -1.91 39.95 11.81
N ARG A 515 -3.04 40.25 11.16
CA ARG A 515 -4.19 39.33 11.10
C ARG A 515 -3.93 38.23 10.05
N PRO A 516 -4.03 36.94 10.40
CA PRO A 516 -3.88 35.88 9.41
C PRO A 516 -5.02 35.88 8.39
N LYS A 517 -4.80 35.21 7.25
CA LYS A 517 -5.84 35.03 6.22
C LYS A 517 -6.72 33.81 6.43
N ALA A 518 -6.10 32.78 6.96
CA ALA A 518 -6.71 31.48 7.20
C ALA A 518 -5.88 30.78 8.27
N ILE A 519 -6.55 29.94 9.05
CA ILE A 519 -5.94 29.07 10.03
C ILE A 519 -6.34 27.64 9.68
N LEU A 520 -5.33 26.78 9.52
CA LEU A 520 -5.51 25.34 9.35
C LEU A 520 -5.07 24.67 10.65
N MET A 521 -6.01 24.02 11.34
CA MET A 521 -5.74 23.38 12.63
C MET A 521 -5.68 21.86 12.46
N LEU A 522 -4.59 21.24 12.88
CA LEU A 522 -4.34 19.81 12.72
C LEU A 522 -4.40 19.17 14.10
N GLU A 523 -5.26 18.16 14.24
CA GLU A 523 -5.47 17.47 15.51
C GLU A 523 -5.51 15.96 15.28
N ARG A 524 -4.70 15.23 16.04
CA ARG A 524 -4.75 13.78 16.20
C ARG A 524 -4.63 12.99 14.90
N LEU A 525 -3.93 13.53 13.90
CA LEU A 525 -3.88 12.98 12.54
C LEU A 525 -3.52 11.49 12.44
N ALA A 526 -2.64 10.98 13.30
CA ALA A 526 -2.23 9.57 13.25
C ALA A 526 -3.27 8.60 13.84
N GLU A 527 -4.39 9.11 14.37
CA GLU A 527 -5.45 8.33 14.99
C GLU A 527 -6.64 8.12 14.05
N MET A 528 -6.49 8.48 12.77
CA MET A 528 -7.56 8.30 11.78
C MET A 528 -7.88 6.83 11.59
N GLU A 529 -9.14 6.48 11.82
CA GLU A 529 -9.70 5.20 11.42
C GLU A 529 -10.23 5.31 9.98
N ASN A 530 -9.93 4.32 9.14
CA ASN A 530 -10.42 4.22 7.75
C ASN A 530 -10.20 5.48 6.88
N ASN A 531 -9.10 6.21 7.11
CA ASN A 531 -8.80 7.50 6.46
C ASN A 531 -9.93 8.53 6.54
N GLN A 532 -10.74 8.45 7.59
CA GLN A 532 -11.79 9.41 7.84
C GLN A 532 -11.25 10.59 8.66
N LEU A 533 -11.38 11.79 8.11
CA LEU A 533 -10.91 13.04 8.70
C LEU A 533 -12.11 13.95 8.94
N ALA A 534 -12.45 14.19 10.21
CA ALA A 534 -13.45 15.17 10.58
C ALA A 534 -12.96 16.57 10.19
N VAL A 535 -13.72 17.25 9.34
CA VAL A 535 -13.38 18.62 8.94
C VAL A 535 -14.49 19.58 9.33
N SER A 536 -14.16 20.58 10.14
CA SER A 536 -15.07 21.64 10.55
C SER A 536 -14.58 23.01 10.10
N GLY A 537 -15.52 23.97 10.00
CA GLY A 537 -15.24 25.32 9.53
C GLY A 537 -15.28 25.51 8.01
N PHE A 538 -15.53 24.45 7.23
CA PHE A 538 -15.59 24.52 5.74
C PHE A 538 -16.70 25.43 5.19
N SER A 539 -17.65 25.86 6.02
CA SER A 539 -18.67 26.88 5.75
C SER A 539 -18.17 28.32 5.85
N ALA A 540 -17.04 28.56 6.53
CA ALA A 540 -16.54 29.91 6.77
C ALA A 540 -16.29 30.68 5.47
N THR A 541 -15.85 30.00 4.41
CA THR A 541 -15.70 30.61 3.08
C THR A 541 -16.29 29.71 2.00
N LYS A 542 -16.84 30.31 0.94
CA LYS A 542 -17.45 29.56 -0.18
C LYS A 542 -16.41 28.70 -0.91
N GLU A 543 -15.15 29.13 -0.89
CA GLU A 543 -14.01 28.49 -1.53
C GLU A 543 -13.60 27.18 -0.85
N TRP A 544 -13.76 27.10 0.48
CA TRP A 544 -13.29 25.97 1.26
C TRP A 544 -14.02 24.67 0.95
N ARG A 545 -15.35 24.69 0.84
CA ARG A 545 -16.11 23.47 0.49
C ARG A 545 -15.61 22.85 -0.81
N LYS A 546 -15.35 23.67 -1.84
CA LYS A 546 -14.84 23.19 -3.13
C LYS A 546 -13.40 22.68 -3.02
N LEU A 547 -12.53 23.42 -2.34
CA LEU A 547 -11.13 23.04 -2.14
C LEU A 547 -11.00 21.75 -1.32
N LEU A 548 -11.78 21.64 -0.25
CA LEU A 548 -11.80 20.48 0.63
C LEU A 548 -12.26 19.24 -0.12
N ASN A 549 -13.41 19.28 -0.79
CA ASN A 549 -13.91 18.13 -1.54
C ASN A 549 -12.91 17.65 -2.58
N LEU A 550 -12.33 18.58 -3.36
CA LEU A 550 -11.32 18.23 -4.36
C LEU A 550 -10.09 17.57 -3.73
N THR A 551 -9.61 18.14 -2.62
CA THR A 551 -8.36 17.70 -2.01
C THR A 551 -8.54 16.39 -1.26
N CYS A 552 -9.64 16.20 -0.54
CA CYS A 552 -9.96 14.94 0.12
C CYS A 552 -10.14 13.79 -0.89
N ILE A 553 -10.81 14.03 -2.02
CA ILE A 553 -10.89 13.03 -3.10
C ILE A 553 -9.49 12.70 -3.64
N GLN A 554 -8.65 13.73 -3.88
CA GLN A 554 -7.29 13.53 -4.39
C GLN A 554 -6.40 12.74 -3.42
N GLN A 555 -6.56 12.98 -2.12
CA GLN A 555 -5.78 12.32 -1.06
C GLN A 555 -6.45 11.08 -0.49
N ARG A 556 -7.62 10.67 -1.04
CA ARG A 556 -8.42 9.53 -0.57
C ARG A 556 -8.75 9.58 0.92
N LEU A 557 -9.09 10.78 1.37
CA LEU A 557 -9.63 11.01 2.68
C LEU A 557 -11.15 11.03 2.56
N THR A 558 -11.81 10.30 3.45
CA THR A 558 -13.23 10.51 3.69
C THR A 558 -13.33 11.71 4.61
N CYS A 559 -13.63 12.87 4.03
CA CYS A 559 -13.88 14.09 4.78
C CYS A 559 -15.38 14.31 4.86
N PRO A 560 -16.11 13.68 5.80
CA PRO A 560 -17.49 14.04 6.01
C PRO A 560 -17.48 15.53 6.40
N GLY A 561 -17.95 16.39 5.50
CA GLY A 561 -18.56 17.62 5.97
C GLY A 561 -19.69 17.16 6.87
N SER A 562 -19.79 17.65 8.09
CA SER A 562 -20.87 17.29 9.00
C SER A 562 -22.21 17.54 8.29
N THR A 563 -22.79 16.49 7.69
CA THR A 563 -24.16 16.51 7.14
C THR A 563 -25.17 16.18 8.23
N GLN A 564 -24.70 15.77 9.41
CA GLN A 564 -25.32 16.30 10.60
C GLN A 564 -25.00 17.78 10.62
N GLU A 565 -26.00 18.62 10.34
CA GLU A 565 -26.15 19.85 11.09
C GLU A 565 -26.00 19.48 12.56
N ASP A 566 -24.77 19.45 13.05
CA ASP A 566 -24.54 19.56 14.47
C ASP A 566 -24.90 21.00 14.79
N SER A 567 -26.18 21.21 15.05
CA SER A 567 -26.75 22.44 15.59
C SER A 567 -26.12 22.81 16.94
N SER A 568 -25.12 22.06 17.42
CA SER A 568 -24.25 22.37 18.55
C SER A 568 -22.87 22.96 18.20
N LEU A 569 -22.44 23.00 16.93
CA LEU A 569 -21.20 23.71 16.56
C LEU A 569 -21.43 25.23 16.61
N ASP A 570 -20.95 25.86 17.69
CA ASP A 570 -20.96 27.31 17.89
C ASP A 570 -20.39 28.03 16.66
N PRO A 571 -21.11 28.99 16.04
CA PRO A 571 -20.61 29.84 14.95
C PRO A 571 -19.25 30.51 15.25
N LYS A 572 -18.87 30.63 16.54
CA LYS A 572 -17.53 31.09 16.98
C LYS A 572 -16.39 30.11 16.67
N THR A 573 -16.67 28.89 16.22
CA THR A 573 -15.64 27.89 15.86
C THR A 573 -15.15 28.02 14.42
N GLU A 574 -15.93 28.68 13.55
CA GLU A 574 -15.57 28.90 12.15
C GLU A 574 -14.61 30.09 11.95
N TYR A 575 -14.55 30.98 12.93
CA TYR A 575 -13.74 32.19 12.89
C TYR A 575 -13.06 32.46 14.23
N VAL A 576 -11.78 32.87 14.18
CA VAL A 576 -11.09 33.43 15.34
C VAL A 576 -10.59 34.82 15.01
N ASP A 577 -11.09 35.81 15.77
CA ASP A 577 -10.87 37.23 15.50
C ASP A 577 -11.15 37.60 14.03
N GLY A 578 -12.26 37.06 13.50
CA GLY A 578 -12.72 37.13 12.11
C GLY A 578 -11.74 36.62 11.05
N THR A 579 -10.75 35.81 11.46
CA THR A 579 -9.96 34.97 10.56
C THR A 579 -10.65 33.62 10.42
N PRO A 580 -10.93 33.13 9.20
CA PRO A 580 -11.59 31.84 9.03
C PRO A 580 -10.67 30.69 9.49
N VAL A 581 -11.24 29.70 10.18
CA VAL A 581 -10.53 28.50 10.66
C VAL A 581 -11.08 27.21 10.07
N LEU A 582 -10.20 26.40 9.47
CA LEU A 582 -10.49 25.06 8.97
C LEU A 582 -9.78 24.05 9.86
N ARG A 583 -10.54 23.21 10.56
CA ARG A 583 -10.01 22.22 11.49
C ARG A 583 -10.05 20.84 10.87
N PHE A 584 -8.95 20.12 10.95
CA PHE A 584 -8.77 18.73 10.53
C PHE A 584 -8.50 17.90 11.78
N ALA A 585 -9.47 17.07 12.16
CA ALA A 585 -9.39 16.26 13.36
C ALA A 585 -9.82 14.82 13.09
N THR A 586 -9.40 13.89 13.92
CA THR A 586 -9.98 12.53 13.90
C THR A 586 -11.39 12.54 14.47
N VAL A 587 -12.29 11.76 13.87
CA VAL A 587 -13.67 11.60 14.36
C VAL A 587 -13.61 10.79 15.65
N PHE A 588 -13.94 11.39 16.79
CA PHE A 588 -14.29 10.63 17.98
C PHE A 588 -15.76 10.23 17.87
N GLU A 589 -16.04 8.93 17.85
CA GLU A 589 -17.40 8.44 18.09
C GLU A 589 -17.91 9.02 19.41
N SER A 590 -19.12 9.56 19.40
CA SER A 590 -19.82 10.18 20.53
C SER A 590 -20.30 9.18 21.59
N THR A 591 -19.67 8.01 21.70
CA THR A 591 -20.09 6.94 22.62
C THR A 591 -18.95 6.58 23.54
N GLY A 592 -18.96 7.18 24.74
CA GLY A 592 -18.37 6.67 25.98
C GLY A 592 -16.88 6.31 25.95
N GLU A 593 -16.06 7.08 26.67
CA GLU A 593 -14.79 6.66 27.28
C GLU A 593 -14.00 5.52 26.58
N LYS A 594 -13.67 5.66 25.28
CA LYS A 594 -12.55 4.86 24.75
C LYS A 594 -11.28 5.41 25.40
N GLN A 595 -10.62 4.57 26.20
CA GLN A 595 -9.33 4.88 26.84
C GLN A 595 -8.40 5.59 25.85
N LYS A 596 -7.77 6.69 26.29
CA LYS A 596 -6.74 7.42 25.55
C LYS A 596 -5.63 6.45 25.16
N LYS A 597 -5.66 5.95 23.92
CA LYS A 597 -4.71 4.95 23.46
C LYS A 597 -3.39 5.66 23.15
N ARG A 598 -2.32 5.29 23.86
CA ARG A 598 -0.98 5.80 23.57
C ARG A 598 -0.62 5.46 22.12
N LEU A 599 -0.22 6.45 21.33
CA LEU A 599 0.25 6.22 19.97
C LEU A 599 1.57 5.44 19.98
N THR A 600 1.62 4.36 19.20
CA THR A 600 2.79 3.54 18.95
C THR A 600 2.95 3.39 17.42
N PRO A 601 4.15 3.07 16.90
CA PRO A 601 4.32 2.80 15.47
C PRO A 601 3.33 1.79 14.89
N GLU A 602 2.88 0.85 15.73
CA GLU A 602 1.98 -0.23 15.34
C GLU A 602 0.52 0.20 15.20
N ASN A 603 0.09 1.25 15.91
CA ASN A 603 -1.30 1.71 15.89
C ASN A 603 -1.49 3.05 15.17
N MET A 604 -0.42 3.74 14.79
CA MET A 604 -0.48 4.98 14.03
C MET A 604 -0.93 4.73 12.59
N ASN A 605 -1.96 5.45 12.15
CA ASN A 605 -2.28 5.60 10.73
C ASN A 605 -1.33 6.62 10.07
N ILE A 606 -0.08 6.21 9.84
CA ILE A 606 0.94 7.07 9.24
C ILE A 606 0.55 7.47 7.80
N THR A 607 0.02 6.52 7.02
CA THR A 607 -0.42 6.77 5.64
C THR A 607 -1.53 7.80 5.57
N GLY A 608 -2.58 7.64 6.37
CA GLY A 608 -3.66 8.60 6.49
C GLY A 608 -3.14 9.96 6.94
N ALA A 609 -2.30 10.00 7.98
CA ALA A 609 -1.74 11.27 8.47
C ALA A 609 -0.98 12.03 7.37
N LEU A 610 -0.18 11.33 6.56
CA LEU A 610 0.51 11.94 5.41
C LEU A 610 -0.46 12.41 4.33
N GLN A 611 -1.52 11.66 4.02
CA GLN A 611 -2.58 12.10 3.11
C GLN A 611 -3.29 13.37 3.62
N ALA A 612 -3.55 13.46 4.93
CA ALA A 612 -4.10 14.67 5.56
C ALA A 612 -3.13 15.85 5.49
N ILE A 613 -1.84 15.62 5.70
CA ILE A 613 -0.78 16.63 5.54
C ILE A 613 -0.71 17.13 4.09
N ASP A 614 -0.76 16.24 3.11
CA ASP A 614 -0.82 16.61 1.69
C ASP A 614 -2.09 17.41 1.37
N ALA A 615 -3.21 17.08 2.02
CA ALA A 615 -4.45 17.84 1.86
C ALA A 615 -4.34 19.25 2.45
N VAL A 616 -3.85 19.36 3.68
CA VAL A 616 -3.60 20.63 4.37
C VAL A 616 -2.68 21.52 3.56
N THR A 617 -1.55 20.99 3.07
CA THR A 617 -0.55 21.77 2.33
C THR A 617 -1.07 22.23 0.96
N ALA A 618 -1.87 21.41 0.28
CA ALA A 618 -2.56 21.80 -0.95
C ALA A 618 -3.57 22.93 -0.71
N ILE A 619 -4.34 22.86 0.38
CA ILE A 619 -5.28 23.92 0.79
C ILE A 619 -4.52 25.19 1.17
N ALA A 620 -3.46 25.09 1.98
CA ALA A 620 -2.62 26.22 2.40
C ALA A 620 -2.04 26.97 1.20
N SER A 621 -1.56 26.23 0.19
CA SER A 621 -1.00 26.78 -1.04
C SER A 621 -2.02 27.53 -1.90
N ARG A 622 -3.31 27.14 -1.84
CA ARG A 622 -4.40 27.77 -2.59
C ARG A 622 -5.13 28.88 -1.83
N ALA A 623 -5.11 28.83 -0.50
CA ALA A 623 -5.61 29.87 0.40
C ALA A 623 -4.69 31.11 0.43
N ALA A 624 -3.47 31.00 -0.11
CA ALA A 624 -2.57 32.12 -0.34
C ALA A 624 -3.13 33.13 -1.37
N PRO A 625 -2.87 34.44 -1.22
CA PRO A 625 -3.53 35.48 -2.00
C PRO A 625 -3.26 35.43 -3.52
N LYS A 626 -4.32 35.52 -4.34
CA LYS A 626 -4.26 36.19 -5.65
C LYS A 626 -4.61 37.66 -5.45
N THR A 627 -3.69 38.58 -5.73
CA THR A 627 -4.02 40.00 -5.68
C THR A 627 -4.68 40.42 -6.99
N VAL A 628 -5.93 40.89 -6.91
CA VAL A 628 -6.54 41.69 -7.98
C VAL A 628 -5.83 43.04 -7.97
N ARG A 629 -5.29 43.48 -9.12
CA ARG A 629 -4.84 44.86 -9.28
C ARG A 629 -6.08 45.75 -9.22
N HIS A 630 -6.31 46.44 -8.12
CA HIS A 630 -7.12 47.65 -8.18
C HIS A 630 -6.35 48.63 -9.07
N ARG A 631 -6.80 48.78 -10.33
CA ARG A 631 -6.47 49.98 -11.10
C ARG A 631 -7.07 51.14 -10.30
N ASN A 632 -6.21 51.95 -9.70
CA ASN A 632 -6.58 53.28 -9.23
C ASN A 632 -7.28 53.99 -10.38
N LYS A 633 -8.61 54.14 -10.30
CA LYS A 633 -9.29 55.19 -11.06
C LYS A 633 -8.88 56.49 -10.39
N THR A 634 -7.96 57.18 -11.05
CA THR A 634 -7.62 58.58 -10.82
C THR A 634 -8.89 59.40 -10.62
N ALA A 635 -8.87 60.21 -9.56
CA ALA A 635 -9.84 61.25 -9.30
C ALA A 635 -10.00 62.13 -10.55
N LEU A 636 -11.24 62.33 -10.99
CA LEU A 636 -11.60 63.43 -11.88
C LEU A 636 -11.73 64.70 -11.02
N PRO A 637 -11.15 65.84 -11.41
CA PRO A 637 -11.33 67.08 -10.68
C PRO A 637 -12.70 67.68 -10.96
N PHE A 638 -13.25 68.29 -9.90
CA PHE A 638 -14.41 69.17 -9.91
C PHE A 638 -14.33 70.21 -11.04
N GLY A 639 -15.41 70.35 -11.79
CA GLY A 639 -15.64 71.45 -12.72
C GLY A 639 -17.15 71.67 -12.91
N GLN A 640 -17.64 72.79 -12.39
CA GLN A 640 -19.01 73.27 -12.54
C GLN A 640 -19.47 73.31 -14.00
N ARG A 641 -20.75 72.99 -14.25
CA ARG A 641 -21.66 73.89 -15.01
C ARG A 641 -23.12 73.47 -14.85
N SER A 642 -23.92 74.46 -14.49
CA SER A 642 -25.38 74.48 -14.55
C SER A 642 -25.88 74.26 -15.98
N HIS A 643 -26.98 73.52 -16.15
CA HIS A 643 -28.23 74.09 -16.66
C HIS A 643 -29.38 73.07 -16.61
N THR A 644 -30.50 73.59 -16.15
CA THR A 644 -31.88 73.10 -16.26
C THR A 644 -32.29 72.67 -17.67
N ARG A 645 -32.91 71.49 -17.79
CA ARG A 645 -34.32 71.31 -18.18
C ARG A 645 -34.76 69.88 -17.93
#